data_AF-A0A5N6R5N7-F1
#
_entry.id   AF-A0A5N6R5N7-F1
#
_cell.length_a   1.000
_cell.length_b   1.000
_cell.length_c   1.000
_cell.angle_alpha   90.00
_cell.angle_beta   90.00
_cell.angle_gamma   90.00
#
_symmetry.space_group_name_H-M   'P 1'
#
loop_
_entity.id
_entity.type
_entity.pdbx_description
1 polymer ?
#
loop_
_entity_poly.entity_id
_entity_poly.type
_entity_poly.pdbx_seq_one_letter_code
_entity_poly.pdbx_strand_id
1 'polypeptide(L)'
;MRVTHRVTIFLFIFLISTLSLPPASESSPRCKAWLVQSIPTDMPHLPRVPGVLSTGDVLRWLAENSTQRLDVIAQYWQLNAHPDGPRSGDYGYSEAQMDNFGAPQGSHVFQALEHAADRNVSIRLLSHSGVYPDYTEEPSKLASGRPNVENVTLLLSEWWGSGIVHAKVWISDRQDVYIGSANNDWKSLTQVKEVGIYLVGCPRIAKKVEVYFDNLWKLAHLNSSAYTKTVSDQQWQTDRKVPCWSHFVDSKERCRSPLPRFVSTPYVAGYPVLANPYMFKIPFQTPGYNYSNLQPESSYLSFAPPELSFGRYQADEQAWVDTIKSVRSGGTVRISTMDWLGQSQYMKQTVYWSSLSSAISEVVFSKHATVKILVAHWAHFINNTDQYLKSLLYSNVLCSSSKYNKCSGKVEIKYYMVPGFNSTGPAAQNGTSTGNLYPGYTRVNHGKYAVSNVRAHIGTSNLVWDYFYTTSGVSFGTYNPAIVSQLQLVFDADWNSPYAVPPTTENKHLKPTPKADPFVSPTEKQNTQHLQSPTKHPETHGKPKSRTLEGSQHRESEGEREWKMRSLKALVGLRRGSFQRVSSLSLSQQRGFSAQPNYAQNDDLQDQVLVEGRAKSRAAILNRPSALNALTTSMVARLKRLYESWEENPDIGFVLMKGSGRAFCSGADVVTLNHLINEGNVEECKKFFETLYKFVYLQGTYLKPHVAISDGVTMGGGAGISLPGMFRLVTDKTVFSHPETQMGFHPDAGASFYLSRLPGYLGEYLALTGDKLNGVEMIACGLATHYSLNARLASIEERLGKLITDDPSVIQTSLAQYGDLVYPERGSVLHKIDTIDRCFSHDTVEEIIDALEKEAAESYDEWCKAALKKLRVASPISLKVTLRSIREGRFETLHQCLAREYRLSLNGVSKRVSDDFCEGVRARLVDKDFAPKWDPPSLAEVSKDMVDCYFYRLDELEPELELPTALREPYM
;
A
#
# COMPACT_ATOMS: atom_id res chain seq x y z
N MET A 1 32.80 -51.33 -47.83
CA MET A 1 34.28 -51.16 -47.87
C MET A 1 34.62 -49.71 -47.52
N ARG A 2 35.88 -49.25 -47.62
CA ARG A 2 36.41 -48.12 -46.80
C ARG A 2 37.22 -47.10 -47.65
N VAL A 3 37.01 -45.79 -47.44
CA VAL A 3 37.83 -44.62 -47.91
C VAL A 3 37.88 -44.48 -49.47
N THR A 4 37.99 -43.33 -50.17
CA THR A 4 38.79 -42.10 -49.97
C THR A 4 38.22 -40.81 -50.62
N HIS A 5 38.49 -39.69 -49.92
CA HIS A 5 38.68 -38.26 -50.27
C HIS A 5 37.95 -37.47 -51.40
N ARG A 6 37.63 -36.22 -51.01
CA ARG A 6 37.24 -35.04 -51.81
C ARG A 6 38.44 -34.42 -52.55
N VAL A 7 38.21 -33.44 -53.45
CA VAL A 7 38.55 -31.98 -53.27
C VAL A 7 38.29 -31.17 -54.57
N THR A 8 37.97 -29.87 -54.43
CA THR A 8 37.83 -28.80 -55.47
C THR A 8 36.90 -28.99 -56.67
N ILE A 9 35.78 -28.23 -56.67
CA ILE A 9 35.56 -27.02 -57.50
C ILE A 9 34.34 -26.28 -56.92
N PHE A 10 34.51 -25.02 -56.50
CA PHE A 10 33.51 -23.93 -56.41
C PHE A 10 34.09 -22.80 -55.55
N LEU A 11 34.70 -21.79 -56.18
CA LEU A 11 35.32 -20.66 -55.46
C LEU A 11 35.50 -19.44 -56.38
N PHE A 12 34.39 -18.76 -56.72
CA PHE A 12 34.37 -17.35 -57.16
C PHE A 12 32.91 -16.86 -57.26
N ILE A 13 32.42 -16.24 -56.19
CA ILE A 13 31.27 -15.31 -56.01
C ILE A 13 30.93 -15.38 -54.52
N PHE A 14 31.61 -14.55 -53.70
CA PHE A 14 31.21 -14.11 -52.35
C PHE A 14 32.31 -13.21 -51.75
N LEU A 15 32.46 -11.97 -52.26
CA LEU A 15 33.36 -10.98 -51.66
C LEU A 15 32.93 -9.52 -51.84
N ILE A 16 31.63 -9.24 -51.66
CA ILE A 16 31.13 -7.88 -51.38
C ILE A 16 30.35 -7.95 -50.05
N SER A 17 31.07 -8.27 -48.98
CA SER A 17 30.54 -8.27 -47.62
C SER A 17 30.69 -6.89 -46.99
N THR A 18 29.64 -6.08 -47.13
CA THR A 18 29.17 -5.14 -46.09
C THR A 18 30.25 -4.35 -45.34
N LEU A 19 30.67 -3.22 -45.91
CA LEU A 19 31.03 -2.04 -45.10
C LEU A 19 29.76 -1.46 -44.48
N SER A 20 29.11 -2.24 -43.61
CA SER A 20 28.08 -1.72 -42.73
C SER A 20 28.76 -0.76 -41.76
N LEU A 21 28.32 0.50 -41.77
CA LEU A 21 28.51 1.37 -40.59
C LEU A 21 28.06 0.58 -39.35
N PRO A 22 28.75 0.70 -38.20
CA PRO A 22 28.26 0.10 -36.98
C PRO A 22 26.82 0.61 -36.77
N PRO A 23 25.84 -0.27 -36.46
CA PRO A 23 24.49 0.20 -36.19
C PRO A 23 24.60 1.24 -35.08
N ALA A 24 24.14 2.46 -35.36
CA ALA A 24 24.09 3.51 -34.37
C ALA A 24 23.38 2.92 -33.15
N SER A 25 24.00 3.01 -31.97
CA SER A 25 23.47 2.32 -30.80
C SER A 25 22.17 2.99 -30.40
N GLU A 26 21.06 2.42 -30.86
CA GLU A 26 19.71 2.77 -30.43
C GLU A 26 19.57 2.38 -28.96
N SER A 27 20.08 3.26 -28.10
CA SER A 27 19.84 3.22 -26.68
C SER A 27 18.33 3.31 -26.51
N SER A 28 17.71 2.20 -26.10
CA SER A 28 16.26 2.10 -25.91
C SER A 28 15.79 3.33 -25.13
N PRO A 29 14.78 4.08 -25.63
CA PRO A 29 14.53 5.45 -25.22
C PRO A 29 14.43 5.56 -23.70
N ARG A 30 15.44 6.19 -23.10
CA ARG A 30 15.57 6.27 -21.65
C ARG A 30 14.57 7.30 -21.16
N CYS A 31 13.58 6.84 -20.40
CA CYS A 31 12.67 7.68 -19.64
C CYS A 31 13.45 8.81 -18.95
N LYS A 32 13.09 10.06 -19.22
CA LYS A 32 13.63 11.23 -18.53
C LYS A 32 12.55 11.83 -17.63
N ALA A 33 12.93 12.35 -16.48
CA ALA A 33 12.04 13.00 -15.55
C ALA A 33 12.61 14.34 -15.08
N TRP A 34 11.76 15.36 -15.04
CA TRP A 34 12.04 16.66 -14.43
C TRP A 34 10.88 17.05 -13.51
N LEU A 35 11.20 17.65 -12.37
CA LEU A 35 10.22 18.47 -11.67
C LEU A 35 9.95 19.75 -12.45
N VAL A 36 8.72 20.25 -12.35
CA VAL A 36 8.22 21.44 -13.02
C VAL A 36 7.57 22.35 -11.99
N GLN A 37 7.72 23.66 -12.15
CA GLN A 37 7.03 24.65 -11.33
C GLN A 37 6.77 25.94 -12.10
N SER A 38 5.72 26.65 -11.69
CA SER A 38 5.62 28.10 -11.82
C SER A 38 5.88 28.73 -10.45
N ILE A 39 6.36 29.96 -10.47
CA ILE A 39 6.57 30.80 -9.29
C ILE A 39 5.98 32.16 -9.65
N PRO A 40 5.10 32.74 -8.81
CA PRO A 40 4.53 34.06 -9.03
C PRO A 40 5.62 35.11 -9.28
N THR A 41 5.34 36.10 -10.13
CA THR A 41 6.23 37.26 -10.28
C THR A 41 6.49 37.94 -8.94
N ASP A 42 7.60 38.68 -8.85
CA ASP A 42 7.86 39.58 -7.71
C ASP A 42 7.98 38.85 -6.35
N MET A 43 8.49 37.61 -6.38
CA MET A 43 8.92 36.84 -5.21
C MET A 43 10.46 36.75 -5.10
N PRO A 44 11.20 37.88 -4.95
CA PRO A 44 12.66 37.92 -5.02
C PRO A 44 13.37 37.15 -3.89
N HIS A 45 12.66 36.77 -2.82
CA HIS A 45 13.21 36.03 -1.69
C HIS A 45 12.92 34.52 -1.73
N LEU A 46 12.34 34.00 -2.82
CA LEU A 46 12.17 32.56 -3.02
C LEU A 46 13.33 32.00 -3.86
N PRO A 47 14.24 31.18 -3.28
CA PRO A 47 15.37 30.65 -4.03
C PRO A 47 14.92 29.65 -5.10
N ARG A 48 15.36 29.87 -6.35
CA ARG A 48 15.10 28.96 -7.48
C ARG A 48 15.89 27.66 -7.28
N VAL A 49 15.20 26.51 -7.24
CA VAL A 49 15.84 25.19 -7.20
C VAL A 49 16.41 24.84 -8.58
N PRO A 50 17.72 24.53 -8.71
CA PRO A 50 18.32 24.18 -10.00
C PRO A 50 17.65 22.97 -10.67
N GLY A 51 17.54 23.05 -12.01
CA GLY A 51 17.04 21.96 -12.85
C GLY A 51 15.55 21.63 -12.72
N VAL A 52 14.77 22.46 -12.01
CA VAL A 52 13.30 22.43 -12.04
C VAL A 52 12.83 23.30 -13.20
N LEU A 53 12.01 22.75 -14.10
CA LEU A 53 11.57 23.43 -15.32
C LEU A 53 10.41 24.41 -15.07
N SER A 54 10.21 25.34 -16.01
CA SER A 54 9.06 26.25 -16.08
C SER A 54 7.82 25.52 -16.60
N THR A 55 6.66 25.68 -15.93
CA THR A 55 5.40 25.07 -16.38
C THR A 55 5.01 25.53 -17.79
N GLY A 56 5.03 26.84 -18.07
CA GLY A 56 4.63 27.37 -19.37
C GLY A 56 5.51 26.86 -20.52
N ASP A 57 6.81 26.71 -20.29
CA ASP A 57 7.74 26.17 -21.28
C ASP A 57 7.53 24.68 -21.54
N VAL A 58 7.18 23.89 -20.51
CA VAL A 58 6.84 22.47 -20.66
C VAL A 58 5.54 22.26 -21.44
N LEU A 59 4.48 23.04 -21.15
CA LEU A 59 3.21 22.91 -21.87
C LEU A 59 3.35 23.39 -23.32
N ARG A 60 4.07 24.51 -23.56
CA ARG A 60 4.42 24.98 -24.91
C ARG A 60 5.24 23.95 -25.68
N TRP A 61 6.23 23.33 -25.05
CA TRP A 61 7.04 22.27 -25.68
C TRP A 61 6.20 21.04 -26.04
N LEU A 62 5.30 20.61 -25.14
CA LEU A 62 4.39 19.49 -25.41
C LEU A 62 3.48 19.76 -26.62
N ALA A 63 2.97 20.98 -26.78
CA ALA A 63 2.22 21.37 -27.97
C ALA A 63 3.10 21.43 -29.23
N GLU A 64 4.23 22.15 -29.21
CA GLU A 64 5.07 22.33 -30.40
C GLU A 64 5.77 21.05 -30.87
N ASN A 65 6.09 20.12 -29.97
CA ASN A 65 6.77 18.87 -30.30
C ASN A 65 5.79 17.70 -30.52
N SER A 66 4.47 17.90 -30.41
CA SER A 66 3.49 16.87 -30.78
C SER A 66 3.40 16.70 -32.30
N THR A 67 3.37 15.45 -32.76
CA THR A 67 3.40 15.07 -34.19
C THR A 67 2.22 14.18 -34.62
N GLN A 68 1.55 13.51 -33.70
CA GLN A 68 0.44 12.58 -33.98
C GLN A 68 -0.78 12.85 -33.08
N ARG A 69 -0.57 12.95 -31.76
CA ARG A 69 -1.67 13.08 -30.78
C ARG A 69 -1.29 13.95 -29.58
N LEU A 70 -2.22 14.79 -29.15
CA LEU A 70 -2.15 15.56 -27.91
C LEU A 70 -3.45 15.44 -27.11
N ASP A 71 -3.45 14.64 -26.05
CA ASP A 71 -4.60 14.47 -25.15
C ASP A 71 -4.41 15.34 -23.89
N VAL A 72 -5.33 16.28 -23.62
CA VAL A 72 -5.24 17.24 -22.50
C VAL A 72 -6.45 17.16 -21.58
N ILE A 73 -6.21 16.95 -20.28
CA ILE A 73 -7.22 17.09 -19.22
C ILE A 73 -7.04 18.45 -18.55
N ALA A 74 -8.14 19.18 -18.44
CA ALA A 74 -8.25 20.48 -17.81
C ALA A 74 -9.36 20.48 -16.75
N GLN A 75 -9.24 21.35 -15.76
CA GLN A 75 -10.41 21.77 -14.98
C GLN A 75 -11.21 22.81 -15.77
N TYR A 76 -10.54 23.88 -16.20
CA TYR A 76 -11.04 24.90 -17.12
C TYR A 76 -9.86 25.45 -17.94
N TRP A 77 -10.15 26.35 -18.88
CA TRP A 77 -9.21 26.94 -19.84
C TRP A 77 -9.23 28.46 -19.75
N GLN A 78 -8.10 29.13 -19.56
CA GLN A 78 -8.01 30.58 -19.72
C GLN A 78 -6.57 31.00 -20.07
N LEU A 79 -6.00 30.38 -21.10
CA LEU A 79 -4.64 30.66 -21.58
C LEU A 79 -4.53 32.07 -22.15
N ASN A 80 -5.60 32.62 -22.72
CA ASN A 80 -5.66 34.02 -23.10
C ASN A 80 -6.25 34.89 -21.97
N ALA A 81 -5.65 36.06 -21.76
CA ALA A 81 -6.19 37.06 -20.83
C ALA A 81 -7.43 37.75 -21.40
N HIS A 82 -8.35 38.14 -20.51
CA HIS A 82 -9.57 38.85 -20.89
C HIS A 82 -9.76 40.15 -20.07
N PRO A 83 -8.94 41.19 -20.30
CA PRO A 83 -8.99 42.45 -19.54
C PRO A 83 -10.24 43.31 -19.85
N ASP A 84 -10.87 43.14 -21.01
CA ASP A 84 -12.07 43.91 -21.40
C ASP A 84 -13.39 43.25 -20.96
N GLY A 85 -13.36 41.97 -20.57
CA GLY A 85 -14.57 41.20 -20.27
C GLY A 85 -15.10 41.45 -18.85
N PRO A 86 -16.27 42.09 -18.62
CA PRO A 86 -16.71 42.55 -17.29
C PRO A 86 -17.01 41.46 -16.24
N ARG A 87 -16.87 40.18 -16.60
CA ARG A 87 -17.00 39.00 -15.73
C ARG A 87 -15.66 38.32 -15.41
N SER A 88 -14.59 38.74 -16.09
CA SER A 88 -13.24 38.21 -15.96
C SER A 88 -12.58 38.62 -14.64
N GLY A 89 -11.75 37.74 -14.08
CA GLY A 89 -10.83 38.12 -13.00
C GLY A 89 -9.78 39.15 -13.44
N ASP A 90 -9.61 39.35 -14.74
CA ASP A 90 -8.61 40.24 -15.36
C ASP A 90 -9.20 41.63 -15.66
N TYR A 91 -10.49 41.85 -15.38
CA TYR A 91 -11.22 43.01 -15.92
C TYR A 91 -10.68 44.37 -15.43
N GLY A 92 -10.41 45.27 -16.38
CA GLY A 92 -9.98 46.64 -16.15
C GLY A 92 -8.47 46.84 -15.93
N TYR A 93 -7.63 45.80 -16.04
CA TYR A 93 -6.18 45.99 -16.10
C TYR A 93 -5.75 46.39 -17.52
N SER A 94 -4.78 47.30 -17.63
CA SER A 94 -4.21 47.70 -18.92
C SER A 94 -3.28 46.63 -19.50
N GLU A 95 -3.09 46.64 -20.82
CA GLU A 95 -2.19 45.76 -21.57
C GLU A 95 -0.80 45.64 -20.92
N ALA A 96 -0.16 46.78 -20.62
CA ALA A 96 1.14 46.82 -19.96
C ALA A 96 1.16 46.22 -18.54
N GLN A 97 0.02 46.20 -17.83
CA GLN A 97 -0.10 45.48 -16.55
C GLN A 97 -0.23 43.97 -16.79
N MET A 98 -1.01 43.55 -17.80
CA MET A 98 -1.15 42.14 -18.17
C MET A 98 0.17 41.53 -18.65
N ASP A 99 0.97 42.29 -19.41
CA ASP A 99 2.34 41.92 -19.78
C ASP A 99 3.23 41.75 -18.55
N ASN A 100 3.21 42.71 -17.61
CA ASN A 100 3.98 42.64 -16.38
C ASN A 100 3.54 41.49 -15.46
N PHE A 101 2.26 41.13 -15.45
CA PHE A 101 1.78 39.93 -14.77
C PHE A 101 2.19 38.63 -15.48
N GLY A 102 2.65 38.69 -16.73
CA GLY A 102 3.01 37.53 -17.52
C GLY A 102 1.79 36.80 -18.12
N ALA A 103 0.83 37.55 -18.66
CA ALA A 103 -0.23 37.00 -19.50
C ALA A 103 0.26 36.43 -20.85
N PRO A 104 1.23 37.04 -21.57
CA PRO A 104 1.69 36.53 -22.87
C PRO A 104 2.20 35.09 -22.83
N GLN A 105 2.72 34.62 -21.69
CA GLN A 105 3.13 33.23 -21.47
C GLN A 105 1.97 32.24 -21.68
N GLY A 106 0.74 32.61 -21.34
CA GLY A 106 -0.46 31.81 -21.63
C GLY A 106 -0.80 31.81 -23.12
N SER A 107 -0.84 32.98 -23.76
CA SER A 107 -1.09 33.10 -25.20
C SER A 107 -0.03 32.37 -26.05
N HIS A 108 1.23 32.31 -25.62
CA HIS A 108 2.25 31.48 -26.28
C HIS A 108 2.00 29.96 -26.16
N VAL A 109 1.34 29.49 -25.09
CA VAL A 109 0.91 28.08 -24.97
C VAL A 109 -0.33 27.84 -25.84
N PHE A 110 -1.25 28.81 -25.93
CA PHE A 110 -2.41 28.72 -26.81
C PHE A 110 -2.01 28.71 -28.30
N GLN A 111 -1.13 29.62 -28.72
CA GLN A 111 -0.57 29.64 -30.08
C GLN A 111 0.12 28.32 -30.44
N ALA A 112 0.84 27.70 -29.50
CA ALA A 112 1.43 26.38 -29.72
C ALA A 112 0.38 25.26 -29.92
N LEU A 113 -0.78 25.35 -29.25
CA LEU A 113 -1.91 24.45 -29.51
C LEU A 113 -2.53 24.70 -30.89
N GLU A 114 -2.64 25.96 -31.33
CA GLU A 114 -3.05 26.29 -32.70
C GLU A 114 -2.05 25.75 -33.74
N HIS A 115 -0.75 25.96 -33.53
CA HIS A 115 0.29 25.39 -34.39
C HIS A 115 0.23 23.86 -34.44
N ALA A 116 -0.04 23.18 -33.32
CA ALA A 116 -0.24 21.72 -33.30
C ALA A 116 -1.48 21.32 -34.10
N ALA A 117 -2.58 22.05 -33.95
CA ALA A 117 -3.82 21.79 -34.69
C ALA A 117 -3.64 22.03 -36.20
N ASP A 118 -2.94 23.09 -36.59
CA ASP A 118 -2.68 23.46 -37.98
C ASP A 118 -1.63 22.53 -38.64
N ARG A 119 -0.76 21.88 -37.84
CA ARG A 119 0.05 20.72 -38.25
C ARG A 119 -0.75 19.40 -38.36
N ASN A 120 -2.07 19.43 -38.18
CA ASN A 120 -2.97 18.27 -38.23
C ASN A 120 -2.66 17.19 -37.16
N VAL A 121 -2.17 17.60 -35.97
CA VAL A 121 -2.11 16.72 -34.79
C VAL A 121 -3.53 16.40 -34.33
N SER A 122 -3.82 15.17 -33.92
CA SER A 122 -5.10 14.82 -33.27
C SER A 122 -5.12 15.34 -31.84
N ILE A 123 -5.90 16.40 -31.58
CA ILE A 123 -5.99 17.01 -30.25
C ILE A 123 -7.31 16.63 -29.59
N ARG A 124 -7.26 16.18 -28.33
CA ARG A 124 -8.45 15.87 -27.52
C ARG A 124 -8.43 16.64 -26.20
N LEU A 125 -9.40 17.52 -26.01
CA LEU A 125 -9.50 18.43 -24.87
C LEU A 125 -10.66 18.00 -23.96
N LEU A 126 -10.37 17.53 -22.75
CA LEU A 126 -11.39 17.19 -21.75
C LEU A 126 -11.41 18.24 -20.64
N SER A 127 -12.56 18.88 -20.41
CA SER A 127 -12.73 19.90 -19.38
C SER A 127 -13.94 19.66 -18.48
N HIS A 128 -14.01 20.38 -17.36
CA HIS A 128 -15.25 20.58 -16.63
C HIS A 128 -16.05 21.76 -17.23
N SER A 129 -17.28 21.95 -16.75
CA SER A 129 -18.10 23.15 -16.97
C SER A 129 -18.93 23.44 -15.71
N GLY A 130 -19.65 24.57 -15.67
CA GLY A 130 -20.55 24.91 -14.56
C GLY A 130 -19.87 25.42 -13.28
N VAL A 131 -18.54 25.48 -13.22
CA VAL A 131 -17.80 26.30 -12.25
C VAL A 131 -17.66 27.70 -12.84
N TYR A 132 -17.86 28.74 -12.03
CA TYR A 132 -17.81 30.14 -12.48
C TYR A 132 -16.38 30.72 -12.43
N PRO A 133 -15.93 31.49 -13.45
CA PRO A 133 -16.55 31.63 -14.77
C PRO A 133 -16.47 30.33 -15.58
N ASP A 134 -17.51 30.05 -16.40
CA ASP A 134 -17.44 28.93 -17.33
C ASP A 134 -16.58 29.32 -18.53
N TYR A 135 -15.49 28.58 -18.75
CA TYR A 135 -14.53 28.88 -19.81
C TYR A 135 -14.49 27.78 -20.90
N THR A 136 -15.64 27.24 -21.27
CA THR A 136 -15.75 26.31 -22.42
C THR A 136 -15.54 26.98 -23.80
N GLU A 137 -15.46 28.32 -23.86
CA GLU A 137 -15.32 29.07 -25.11
C GLU A 137 -13.93 28.92 -25.77
N GLU A 138 -12.84 28.98 -25.00
CA GLU A 138 -11.46 28.88 -25.53
C GLU A 138 -11.16 27.55 -26.25
N PRO A 139 -11.42 26.36 -25.66
CA PRO A 139 -11.23 25.09 -26.38
C PRO A 139 -12.21 24.92 -27.55
N SER A 140 -13.41 25.51 -27.48
CA SER A 140 -14.38 25.47 -28.58
C SER A 140 -13.95 26.35 -29.76
N LYS A 141 -13.27 27.48 -29.51
CA LYS A 141 -12.63 28.30 -30.56
C LYS A 141 -11.49 27.55 -31.23
N LEU A 142 -10.65 26.85 -30.46
CA LEU A 142 -9.55 26.04 -30.99
C LEU A 142 -10.08 24.90 -31.90
N ALA A 143 -11.19 24.26 -31.52
CA ALA A 143 -11.86 23.22 -32.31
C ALA A 143 -12.65 23.76 -33.52
N SER A 144 -13.07 25.03 -33.51
CA SER A 144 -13.90 25.62 -34.56
C SER A 144 -13.22 25.55 -35.94
N GLY A 145 -13.81 24.79 -36.86
CA GLY A 145 -13.28 24.59 -38.22
C GLY A 145 -12.10 23.61 -38.32
N ARG A 146 -11.62 23.02 -37.22
CA ARG A 146 -10.47 22.10 -37.18
C ARG A 146 -10.92 20.66 -36.88
N PRO A 147 -11.14 19.79 -37.90
CA PRO A 147 -11.74 18.45 -37.70
C PRO A 147 -10.83 17.45 -36.96
N ASN A 148 -9.56 17.81 -36.74
CA ASN A 148 -8.57 17.07 -35.96
C ASN A 148 -8.55 17.48 -34.47
N VAL A 149 -9.38 18.42 -34.04
CA VAL A 149 -9.50 18.89 -32.66
C VAL A 149 -10.89 18.57 -32.11
N GLU A 150 -10.94 17.74 -31.07
CA GLU A 150 -12.17 17.39 -30.35
C GLU A 150 -12.15 18.01 -28.95
N ASN A 151 -13.22 18.65 -28.51
CA ASN A 151 -13.38 19.10 -27.12
C ASN A 151 -14.66 18.54 -26.47
N VAL A 152 -14.54 18.07 -25.22
CA VAL A 152 -15.66 17.48 -24.47
C VAL A 152 -15.70 17.97 -23.03
N THR A 153 -16.92 18.03 -22.49
CA THR A 153 -17.22 18.47 -21.14
C THR A 153 -17.68 17.29 -20.29
N LEU A 154 -17.16 17.15 -19.07
CA LEU A 154 -17.55 16.11 -18.13
C LEU A 154 -17.99 16.70 -16.78
N LEU A 155 -19.21 16.37 -16.35
CA LEU A 155 -19.77 16.74 -15.06
C LEU A 155 -19.68 15.57 -14.07
N LEU A 156 -18.64 15.57 -13.22
CA LEU A 156 -18.46 14.56 -12.16
C LEU A 156 -19.67 14.51 -11.20
N SER A 157 -20.30 15.66 -10.94
CA SER A 157 -21.54 15.79 -10.17
C SER A 157 -22.72 14.98 -10.73
N GLU A 158 -22.78 14.72 -12.05
CA GLU A 158 -23.78 13.80 -12.60
C GLU A 158 -23.51 12.34 -12.25
N TRP A 159 -22.26 11.96 -12.02
CA TRP A 159 -21.83 10.58 -11.79
C TRP A 159 -21.71 10.23 -10.30
N TRP A 160 -21.16 11.14 -9.49
CA TRP A 160 -20.94 10.98 -8.04
C TRP A 160 -21.76 11.93 -7.16
N GLY A 161 -22.63 12.76 -7.73
CA GLY A 161 -23.52 13.67 -6.98
C GLY A 161 -22.84 14.97 -6.48
N SER A 162 -21.52 14.98 -6.36
CA SER A 162 -20.67 16.16 -6.17
C SER A 162 -19.38 16.02 -7.00
N GLY A 163 -18.46 16.97 -6.88
CA GLY A 163 -17.12 16.88 -7.48
C GLY A 163 -17.01 17.39 -8.91
N ILE A 164 -15.76 17.57 -9.36
CA ILE A 164 -15.38 18.29 -10.59
C ILE A 164 -14.26 17.54 -11.35
N VAL A 165 -13.93 17.94 -12.59
CA VAL A 165 -12.68 17.47 -13.22
C VAL A 165 -11.50 18.22 -12.60
N HIS A 166 -10.81 17.65 -11.60
CA HIS A 166 -9.62 18.26 -10.97
C HIS A 166 -8.31 17.54 -11.33
N ALA A 167 -8.25 16.93 -12.52
CA ALA A 167 -7.02 16.43 -13.10
C ALA A 167 -6.46 17.46 -14.09
N LYS A 168 -5.13 17.63 -14.11
CA LYS A 168 -4.42 18.47 -15.07
C LYS A 168 -3.26 17.68 -15.65
N VAL A 169 -3.44 17.28 -16.91
CA VAL A 169 -2.62 16.26 -17.58
C VAL A 169 -2.47 16.63 -19.03
N TRP A 170 -1.27 16.49 -19.57
CA TRP A 170 -1.01 16.57 -21.00
C TRP A 170 -0.28 15.28 -21.42
N ILE A 171 -0.73 14.63 -22.48
CA ILE A 171 -0.13 13.41 -23.04
C ILE A 171 0.20 13.66 -24.51
N SER A 172 1.48 13.66 -24.87
CA SER A 172 1.95 13.86 -26.25
C SER A 172 2.46 12.55 -26.85
N ASP A 173 2.00 12.25 -28.07
CA ASP A 173 2.42 11.14 -28.94
C ASP A 173 2.53 9.77 -28.24
N ARG A 174 1.70 9.54 -27.21
CA ARG A 174 1.73 8.36 -26.32
C ARG A 174 3.10 8.06 -25.69
N GLN A 175 3.95 9.08 -25.55
CA GLN A 175 5.31 8.94 -25.02
C GLN A 175 5.57 9.90 -23.86
N ASP A 176 5.17 11.15 -24.00
CA ASP A 176 5.50 12.23 -23.07
C ASP A 176 4.28 12.60 -22.23
N VAL A 177 4.49 12.91 -20.94
CA VAL A 177 3.42 13.17 -19.98
C VAL A 177 3.78 14.32 -19.04
N TYR A 178 2.89 15.29 -18.88
CA TYR A 178 2.86 16.20 -17.73
C TYR A 178 1.75 15.78 -16.76
N ILE A 179 2.06 15.74 -15.46
CA ILE A 179 1.09 15.66 -14.36
C ILE A 179 1.49 16.72 -13.33
N GLY A 180 0.58 17.62 -12.96
CA GLY A 180 0.87 18.66 -11.98
C GLY A 180 -0.35 19.46 -11.57
N SER A 181 -0.16 20.42 -10.68
CA SER A 181 -1.27 21.18 -10.09
C SER A 181 -1.83 22.30 -10.97
N ALA A 182 -1.06 22.78 -11.96
CA ALA A 182 -1.38 23.95 -12.78
C ALA A 182 -2.68 23.81 -13.57
N ASN A 183 -3.59 24.79 -13.45
CA ASN A 183 -4.73 24.90 -14.37
C ASN A 183 -4.23 25.30 -15.77
N ASN A 184 -5.04 25.08 -16.80
CA ASN A 184 -4.72 25.53 -18.15
C ASN A 184 -5.12 27.00 -18.34
N ASP A 185 -4.59 27.88 -17.48
CA ASP A 185 -4.75 29.32 -17.56
C ASP A 185 -3.41 30.06 -17.47
N TRP A 186 -3.37 31.30 -17.95
CA TRP A 186 -2.14 32.10 -17.95
C TRP A 186 -1.59 32.33 -16.53
N LYS A 187 -2.49 32.47 -15.54
CA LYS A 187 -2.17 32.75 -14.11
C LYS A 187 -1.38 31.61 -13.48
N SER A 188 -1.71 30.37 -13.83
CA SER A 188 -1.06 29.15 -13.37
C SER A 188 0.38 29.04 -13.87
N LEU A 189 0.75 29.78 -14.92
CA LEU A 189 2.11 29.80 -15.47
C LEU A 189 3.00 30.87 -14.81
N THR A 190 2.44 32.00 -14.35
CA THR A 190 3.21 33.22 -13.99
C THR A 190 2.79 33.90 -12.67
N GLN A 191 1.61 33.63 -12.12
CA GLN A 191 1.05 34.31 -10.93
C GLN A 191 0.63 33.37 -9.79
N VAL A 192 0.74 32.07 -9.99
CA VAL A 192 0.45 31.02 -9.01
C VAL A 192 1.71 30.16 -8.80
N LYS A 193 1.89 29.62 -7.59
CA LYS A 193 3.00 28.72 -7.26
C LYS A 193 2.54 27.27 -7.44
N GLU A 194 2.91 26.68 -8.58
CA GLU A 194 2.54 25.30 -8.95
C GLU A 194 3.70 24.31 -8.76
N VAL A 195 3.37 23.02 -8.72
CA VAL A 195 4.35 21.92 -8.83
C VAL A 195 3.80 20.81 -9.71
N GLY A 196 4.65 20.23 -10.55
CA GLY A 196 4.33 19.07 -11.39
C GLY A 196 5.57 18.24 -11.71
N ILE A 197 5.37 17.19 -12.51
CA ILE A 197 6.42 16.35 -13.09
C ILE A 197 6.20 16.22 -14.59
N TYR A 198 7.30 16.31 -15.34
CA TYR A 198 7.35 16.10 -16.78
C TYR A 198 8.19 14.84 -17.07
N LEU A 199 7.59 13.91 -17.81
CA LEU A 199 8.12 12.59 -18.13
C LEU A 199 8.26 12.50 -19.65
N VAL A 200 9.47 12.20 -20.14
CA VAL A 200 9.80 12.22 -21.59
C VAL A 200 10.35 10.86 -22.03
N GLY A 201 9.91 10.38 -23.19
CA GLY A 201 10.26 9.06 -23.71
C GLY A 201 9.72 7.93 -22.83
N CYS A 202 8.52 8.10 -22.27
CA CYS A 202 7.93 7.23 -21.26
C CYS A 202 6.61 6.54 -21.68
N PRO A 203 6.58 5.79 -22.82
CA PRO A 203 5.34 5.17 -23.31
C PRO A 203 4.71 4.15 -22.35
N ARG A 204 5.51 3.51 -21.47
CA ARG A 204 4.99 2.63 -20.39
C ARG A 204 4.24 3.38 -19.27
N ILE A 205 4.32 4.70 -19.24
CA ILE A 205 3.59 5.57 -18.30
C ILE A 205 2.48 6.29 -19.06
N ALA A 206 2.79 6.92 -20.20
CA ALA A 206 1.81 7.58 -21.06
C ALA A 206 0.62 6.66 -21.40
N LYS A 207 0.87 5.41 -21.83
CA LYS A 207 -0.18 4.41 -22.10
C LYS A 207 -1.08 4.10 -20.89
N LYS A 208 -0.62 4.33 -19.65
CA LYS A 208 -1.42 4.09 -18.43
C LYS A 208 -2.30 5.30 -18.10
N VAL A 209 -1.76 6.49 -18.28
CA VAL A 209 -2.49 7.77 -18.11
C VAL A 209 -3.50 7.95 -19.26
N GLU A 210 -3.18 7.49 -20.47
CA GLU A 210 -4.10 7.45 -21.62
C GLU A 210 -5.35 6.62 -21.33
N VAL A 211 -5.26 5.47 -20.62
CA VAL A 211 -6.49 4.73 -20.24
C VAL A 211 -7.36 5.54 -19.29
N TYR A 212 -6.77 6.33 -18.38
CA TYR A 212 -7.51 7.19 -17.46
C TYR A 212 -8.16 8.37 -18.19
N PHE A 213 -7.46 8.96 -19.18
CA PHE A 213 -8.05 9.90 -20.13
C PHE A 213 -9.24 9.27 -20.86
N ASP A 214 -9.05 8.11 -21.50
CA ASP A 214 -10.09 7.42 -22.29
C ASP A 214 -11.29 6.99 -21.44
N ASN A 215 -11.09 6.70 -20.15
CA ASN A 215 -12.19 6.50 -19.20
C ASN A 215 -13.05 7.75 -19.04
N LEU A 216 -12.42 8.89 -18.70
CA LEU A 216 -13.12 10.18 -18.54
C LEU A 216 -13.78 10.62 -19.85
N TRP A 217 -13.08 10.46 -20.97
CA TRP A 217 -13.60 10.72 -22.32
C TRP A 217 -14.83 9.87 -22.62
N LYS A 218 -14.83 8.59 -22.22
CA LYS A 218 -15.99 7.72 -22.38
C LYS A 218 -17.16 8.11 -21.47
N LEU A 219 -16.90 8.53 -20.23
CA LEU A 219 -17.96 9.03 -19.35
C LEU A 219 -18.64 10.29 -19.90
N ALA A 220 -17.90 11.17 -20.58
CA ALA A 220 -18.46 12.37 -21.20
C ALA A 220 -19.47 12.08 -22.34
N HIS A 221 -19.46 10.87 -22.89
CA HIS A 221 -20.35 10.41 -23.97
C HIS A 221 -21.46 9.45 -23.49
N LEU A 222 -21.58 9.19 -22.19
CA LEU A 222 -22.54 8.24 -21.63
C LEU A 222 -23.63 8.96 -20.83
N ASN A 223 -24.87 8.51 -20.98
CA ASN A 223 -25.99 8.98 -20.15
C ASN A 223 -25.78 8.54 -18.69
N SER A 224 -25.28 9.45 -17.86
CA SER A 224 -25.01 9.27 -16.43
C SER A 224 -26.18 8.65 -15.67
N SER A 225 -27.42 9.02 -16.01
CA SER A 225 -28.64 8.53 -15.34
C SER A 225 -28.99 7.08 -15.68
N ALA A 226 -28.47 6.51 -16.77
CA ALA A 226 -28.59 5.10 -17.08
C ALA A 226 -27.52 4.23 -16.38
N TYR A 227 -26.48 4.86 -15.83
CA TYR A 227 -25.29 4.18 -15.31
C TYR A 227 -24.95 4.53 -13.85
N THR A 228 -25.89 5.09 -13.09
CA THR A 228 -25.69 5.48 -11.68
C THR A 228 -26.78 4.93 -10.76
N LYS A 229 -26.43 4.76 -9.48
CA LYS A 229 -27.34 4.40 -8.38
C LYS A 229 -27.10 5.34 -7.20
N THR A 230 -28.11 5.49 -6.36
CA THR A 230 -27.95 6.03 -5.00
C THR A 230 -27.77 4.87 -4.03
N VAL A 231 -26.77 4.97 -3.14
CA VAL A 231 -26.39 3.94 -2.16
C VAL A 231 -26.15 4.60 -0.80
N SER A 232 -26.41 3.88 0.28
CA SER A 232 -26.20 4.40 1.65
C SER A 232 -24.84 3.96 2.19
N ASP A 233 -23.89 4.89 2.23
CA ASP A 233 -22.50 4.64 2.62
C ASP A 233 -22.39 4.48 4.14
N GLN A 234 -22.32 3.23 4.60
CA GLN A 234 -22.28 2.89 6.02
C GLN A 234 -21.00 3.37 6.73
N GLN A 235 -19.90 3.60 6.00
CA GLN A 235 -18.65 4.10 6.58
C GLN A 235 -18.78 5.58 6.99
N TRP A 236 -19.50 6.36 6.18
CA TRP A 236 -19.61 7.81 6.32
C TRP A 236 -21.01 8.31 6.71
N GLN A 237 -21.97 7.39 6.90
CA GLN A 237 -23.36 7.64 7.30
C GLN A 237 -24.09 8.67 6.39
N THR A 238 -23.84 8.60 5.09
CA THR A 238 -24.40 9.49 4.06
C THR A 238 -24.90 8.71 2.87
N ASP A 239 -25.95 9.19 2.20
CA ASP A 239 -26.31 8.67 0.88
C ASP A 239 -25.41 9.28 -0.19
N ARG A 240 -24.93 8.44 -1.12
CA ARG A 240 -24.04 8.81 -2.22
C ARG A 240 -24.66 8.42 -3.55
N LYS A 241 -24.52 9.28 -4.56
CA LYS A 241 -24.65 8.85 -5.95
C LYS A 241 -23.32 8.21 -6.37
N VAL A 242 -23.35 7.07 -7.04
CA VAL A 242 -22.17 6.35 -7.53
C VAL A 242 -22.48 5.69 -8.88
N PRO A 243 -21.47 5.35 -9.70
CA PRO A 243 -21.67 4.49 -10.87
C PRO A 243 -22.25 3.13 -10.47
N CYS A 244 -23.07 2.53 -11.32
CA CYS A 244 -23.72 1.25 -11.05
C CYS A 244 -22.77 0.04 -10.99
N TRP A 245 -21.46 0.24 -11.23
CA TRP A 245 -20.39 -0.74 -11.02
C TRP A 245 -19.57 -0.49 -9.74
N SER A 246 -19.98 0.45 -8.88
CA SER A 246 -19.27 0.82 -7.66
C SER A 246 -19.30 -0.27 -6.58
N HIS A 247 -18.26 -0.27 -5.73
CA HIS A 247 -18.09 -1.16 -4.57
C HIS A 247 -19.32 -1.15 -3.63
N PHE A 248 -19.95 0.02 -3.45
CA PHE A 248 -21.11 0.20 -2.58
C PHE A 248 -22.43 -0.38 -3.11
N VAL A 249 -22.51 -0.73 -4.40
CA VAL A 249 -23.66 -1.45 -4.96
C VAL A 249 -23.48 -2.94 -4.64
N ASP A 250 -24.54 -3.66 -4.25
CA ASP A 250 -24.46 -5.12 -4.05
C ASP A 250 -23.99 -5.83 -5.33
N SER A 251 -23.20 -6.89 -5.16
CA SER A 251 -22.58 -7.65 -6.25
C SER A 251 -23.57 -8.17 -7.31
N LYS A 252 -24.81 -8.53 -6.93
CA LYS A 252 -25.87 -9.00 -7.83
C LYS A 252 -26.60 -7.85 -8.53
N GLU A 253 -26.53 -6.65 -7.96
CA GLU A 253 -27.18 -5.44 -8.41
C GLU A 253 -26.30 -4.54 -9.30
N ARG A 254 -25.03 -4.91 -9.48
CA ARG A 254 -24.08 -4.14 -10.30
C ARG A 254 -24.31 -4.31 -11.80
N CYS A 255 -24.20 -3.21 -12.52
CA CYS A 255 -24.08 -3.23 -13.95
C CYS A 255 -22.65 -3.62 -14.38
N ARG A 256 -22.51 -4.19 -15.57
CA ARG A 256 -21.19 -4.32 -16.22
C ARG A 256 -20.67 -2.91 -16.52
N SER A 257 -19.50 -2.55 -15.99
CA SER A 257 -18.89 -1.24 -16.28
C SER A 257 -18.67 -1.08 -17.80
N PRO A 258 -18.99 0.08 -18.39
CA PRO A 258 -18.70 0.39 -19.79
C PRO A 258 -17.22 0.70 -20.03
N LEU A 259 -16.41 0.83 -18.97
CA LEU A 259 -15.00 1.20 -19.04
C LEU A 259 -14.11 -0.01 -19.41
N PRO A 260 -12.99 0.15 -20.16
CA PRO A 260 -12.34 -0.98 -20.85
C PRO A 260 -11.68 -2.04 -19.97
N ARG A 261 -11.58 -1.81 -18.66
CA ARG A 261 -11.03 -2.75 -17.66
C ARG A 261 -11.78 -2.62 -16.34
N PHE A 262 -12.93 -3.27 -16.24
CA PHE A 262 -13.54 -3.53 -14.94
C PHE A 262 -12.70 -4.60 -14.22
N VAL A 263 -12.51 -4.43 -12.91
CA VAL A 263 -12.08 -5.51 -12.02
C VAL A 263 -13.31 -5.89 -11.22
N SER A 264 -13.65 -7.18 -11.17
CA SER A 264 -14.70 -7.66 -10.27
C SER A 264 -14.17 -7.65 -8.83
N THR A 265 -14.29 -6.51 -8.17
CA THR A 265 -14.09 -6.39 -6.73
C THR A 265 -15.38 -6.80 -6.02
N PRO A 266 -15.34 -7.42 -4.82
CA PRO A 266 -16.53 -7.84 -4.08
C PRO A 266 -17.34 -6.65 -3.55
N TYR A 267 -18.48 -6.91 -2.90
CA TYR A 267 -19.04 -5.92 -1.98
C TYR A 267 -18.23 -5.94 -0.67
N VAL A 268 -17.79 -4.76 -0.24
CA VAL A 268 -17.14 -4.52 1.05
C VAL A 268 -17.69 -3.22 1.62
N ALA A 269 -17.69 -3.08 2.95
CA ALA A 269 -18.09 -1.82 3.58
C ALA A 269 -16.97 -0.78 3.39
N GLY A 270 -17.24 0.26 2.59
CA GLY A 270 -16.24 1.25 2.19
C GLY A 270 -15.45 0.83 0.94
N TYR A 271 -14.28 1.43 0.73
CA TYR A 271 -13.35 1.00 -0.32
C TYR A 271 -12.28 0.05 0.26
N PRO A 272 -11.90 -1.02 -0.45
CA PRO A 272 -10.88 -1.94 0.03
C PRO A 272 -9.50 -1.28 0.06
N VAL A 273 -8.79 -1.38 1.20
CA VAL A 273 -7.39 -0.97 1.30
C VAL A 273 -6.55 -1.90 0.44
N LEU A 274 -6.01 -1.37 -0.67
CA LEU A 274 -5.16 -2.13 -1.59
C LEU A 274 -3.80 -2.42 -0.95
N ALA A 275 -3.68 -3.58 -0.29
CA ALA A 275 -2.47 -4.02 0.40
C ALA A 275 -1.22 -4.16 -0.48
N ASN A 276 -1.40 -4.26 -1.81
CA ASN A 276 -0.31 -4.33 -2.79
C ASN A 276 -0.67 -3.55 -4.06
N PRO A 277 -0.50 -2.20 -4.09
CA PRO A 277 -0.75 -1.39 -5.27
C PRO A 277 0.26 -1.70 -6.38
N TYR A 278 -0.16 -1.57 -7.65
CA TYR A 278 0.71 -1.83 -8.81
C TYR A 278 1.85 -0.81 -8.93
N MET A 279 2.98 -1.17 -8.33
CA MET A 279 4.28 -0.53 -8.51
C MET A 279 4.91 -0.98 -9.83
N PHE A 280 5.47 -0.05 -10.60
CA PHE A 280 6.28 -0.33 -11.78
C PHE A 280 7.70 0.20 -11.62
N LYS A 281 8.69 -0.61 -11.99
CA LYS A 281 10.11 -0.21 -12.01
C LYS A 281 10.48 0.28 -13.40
N ILE A 282 10.92 1.53 -13.48
CA ILE A 282 11.39 2.18 -14.71
C ILE A 282 12.66 2.98 -14.35
N PRO A 283 13.77 2.80 -15.08
CA PRO A 283 14.96 3.63 -14.87
C PRO A 283 14.69 5.03 -15.43
N PHE A 284 14.79 6.04 -14.56
CA PHE A 284 14.68 7.45 -14.95
C PHE A 284 16.06 8.09 -15.02
N GLN A 285 16.37 8.73 -16.14
CA GLN A 285 17.37 9.80 -16.14
C GLN A 285 16.70 11.05 -15.54
N THR A 286 17.42 11.78 -14.68
CA THR A 286 16.92 13.02 -14.06
C THR A 286 17.84 14.19 -14.42
N PRO A 287 17.78 14.75 -15.64
CA PRO A 287 18.81 15.70 -16.12
C PRO A 287 18.86 17.01 -15.33
N GLY A 288 17.80 17.37 -14.61
CA GLY A 288 17.77 18.49 -13.68
C GLY A 288 18.53 18.26 -12.36
N TYR A 289 19.13 17.09 -12.14
CA TYR A 289 19.80 16.75 -10.88
C TYR A 289 21.15 16.07 -11.13
N ASN A 290 22.22 16.61 -10.51
CA ASN A 290 23.61 16.17 -10.76
C ASN A 290 23.88 14.69 -10.40
N TYR A 291 23.02 14.06 -9.60
CA TYR A 291 23.11 12.65 -9.25
C TYR A 291 22.05 11.84 -9.98
N SER A 292 22.44 11.13 -11.05
CA SER A 292 21.52 10.25 -11.80
C SER A 292 21.66 8.78 -11.36
N ASN A 293 20.77 8.34 -10.47
CA ASN A 293 20.64 6.91 -10.18
C ASN A 293 19.89 6.23 -11.34
N LEU A 294 20.61 5.46 -12.17
CA LEU A 294 20.04 4.71 -13.29
C LEU A 294 19.41 3.36 -12.88
N GLN A 295 19.42 2.99 -11.59
CA GLN A 295 18.74 1.77 -11.14
C GLN A 295 17.21 1.89 -11.29
N PRO A 296 16.49 0.80 -11.67
CA PRO A 296 15.03 0.83 -11.83
C PRO A 296 14.28 0.92 -10.48
N GLU A 297 14.07 2.14 -10.00
CA GLU A 297 13.34 2.41 -8.76
C GLU A 297 11.82 2.24 -8.92
N SER A 298 11.17 1.79 -7.85
CA SER A 298 9.71 1.59 -7.83
C SER A 298 8.97 2.93 -7.96
N SER A 299 8.00 3.00 -8.86
CA SER A 299 7.14 4.15 -9.10
C SER A 299 5.70 3.71 -9.34
N TYR A 300 4.74 4.63 -9.21
CA TYR A 300 3.31 4.31 -9.28
C TYR A 300 2.51 5.47 -9.88
N LEU A 301 1.27 5.16 -10.25
CA LEU A 301 0.21 6.12 -10.56
C LEU A 301 -0.95 5.85 -9.62
N SER A 302 -1.59 6.90 -9.14
CA SER A 302 -2.81 6.83 -8.34
C SER A 302 -3.90 7.74 -8.91
N PHE A 303 -5.16 7.36 -8.66
CA PHE A 303 -6.33 7.97 -9.31
C PHE A 303 -7.50 8.14 -8.33
N ALA A 304 -8.34 9.14 -8.58
CA ALA A 304 -9.60 9.40 -7.89
C ALA A 304 -10.71 9.78 -8.90
N PRO A 305 -12.00 9.54 -8.62
CA PRO A 305 -12.50 8.68 -7.54
C PRO A 305 -12.16 7.20 -7.79
N PRO A 306 -12.26 6.31 -6.79
CA PRO A 306 -11.71 4.96 -6.90
C PRO A 306 -12.43 4.06 -7.91
N GLU A 307 -13.67 4.34 -8.33
CA GLU A 307 -14.32 3.60 -9.42
C GLU A 307 -13.78 3.94 -10.82
N LEU A 308 -12.87 4.94 -10.93
CA LEU A 308 -12.02 5.15 -12.10
C LEU A 308 -10.65 4.49 -11.98
N SER A 309 -10.23 4.06 -10.78
CA SER A 309 -8.98 3.32 -10.62
C SER A 309 -9.18 1.89 -11.11
N PHE A 310 -8.49 1.53 -12.20
CA PHE A 310 -8.45 0.15 -12.68
C PHE A 310 -7.81 -0.68 -11.57
N GLY A 311 -8.53 -1.63 -10.96
CA GLY A 311 -8.30 -2.17 -9.60
C GLY A 311 -6.95 -2.81 -9.23
N ARG A 312 -5.91 -2.67 -10.06
CA ARG A 312 -4.50 -2.84 -9.69
C ARG A 312 -3.83 -1.52 -9.23
N TYR A 313 -4.31 -0.36 -9.66
CA TYR A 313 -3.72 0.95 -9.30
C TYR A 313 -4.22 1.47 -7.96
N GLN A 314 -3.40 2.27 -7.30
CA GLN A 314 -3.70 2.83 -5.98
C GLN A 314 -4.80 3.90 -6.06
N ALA A 315 -5.76 3.89 -5.14
CA ALA A 315 -6.65 5.04 -4.92
C ALA A 315 -5.83 6.22 -4.38
N ASP A 316 -6.12 7.44 -4.83
CA ASP A 316 -5.22 8.58 -4.58
C ASP A 316 -5.01 8.91 -3.10
N GLU A 317 -6.04 8.75 -2.26
CA GLU A 317 -5.92 8.85 -0.79
C GLU A 317 -4.89 7.87 -0.23
N GLN A 318 -4.95 6.59 -0.63
CA GLN A 318 -4.02 5.58 -0.13
C GLN A 318 -2.58 5.88 -0.56
N ALA A 319 -2.38 6.52 -1.71
CA ALA A 319 -1.07 6.98 -2.13
C ALA A 319 -0.52 8.13 -1.27
N TRP A 320 -1.38 9.02 -0.78
CA TRP A 320 -1.02 10.04 0.24
C TRP A 320 -0.69 9.38 1.59
N VAL A 321 -1.57 8.50 2.09
CA VAL A 321 -1.39 7.75 3.34
C VAL A 321 -0.07 6.97 3.33
N ASP A 322 0.19 6.19 2.27
CA ASP A 322 1.44 5.46 2.08
C ASP A 322 2.66 6.40 2.04
N THR A 323 2.55 7.58 1.41
CA THR A 323 3.68 8.51 1.31
C THR A 323 4.02 9.11 2.67
N ILE A 324 3.02 9.43 3.49
CA ILE A 324 3.21 9.80 4.90
C ILE A 324 3.84 8.63 5.68
N LYS A 325 3.23 7.44 5.60
CA LYS A 325 3.68 6.22 6.29
C LYS A 325 5.05 5.72 5.85
N SER A 326 5.52 6.06 4.65
CA SER A 326 6.84 5.66 4.12
C SER A 326 8.04 6.23 4.89
N VAL A 327 7.83 7.21 5.76
CA VAL A 327 8.89 7.82 6.56
C VAL A 327 9.63 6.78 7.43
N ARG A 328 10.93 7.00 7.61
CA ARG A 328 11.79 6.21 8.51
C ARG A 328 11.63 6.70 9.95
N SER A 329 12.05 5.89 10.94
CA SER A 329 12.08 6.35 12.33
C SER A 329 13.01 7.56 12.50
N GLY A 330 12.56 8.59 13.21
CA GLY A 330 13.21 9.89 13.32
C GLY A 330 13.25 10.72 12.02
N GLY A 331 12.53 10.30 10.98
CA GLY A 331 12.53 10.94 9.67
C GLY A 331 11.61 12.16 9.56
N THR A 332 11.52 12.71 8.35
CA THR A 332 10.71 13.90 8.04
C THR A 332 9.79 13.66 6.86
N VAL A 333 8.48 13.89 7.07
CA VAL A 333 7.48 14.05 6.01
C VAL A 333 7.30 15.54 5.74
N ARG A 334 7.23 15.93 4.46
CA ARG A 334 6.91 17.27 4.00
C ARG A 334 5.64 17.21 3.15
N ILE A 335 4.67 18.08 3.40
CA ILE A 335 3.38 18.13 2.70
C ILE A 335 3.10 19.58 2.29
N SER A 336 2.96 19.83 0.98
CA SER A 336 2.41 21.07 0.45
C SER A 336 1.01 20.82 -0.07
N THR A 337 0.07 21.71 0.26
CA THR A 337 -1.25 21.76 -0.35
C THR A 337 -1.78 23.19 -0.44
N MET A 338 -2.74 23.39 -1.35
CA MET A 338 -3.57 24.58 -1.40
C MET A 338 -4.56 24.57 -0.23
N ASP A 339 -5.51 23.63 -0.27
CA ASP A 339 -6.53 23.46 0.76
C ASP A 339 -6.29 22.18 1.58
N TRP A 340 -6.63 22.22 2.87
CA TRP A 340 -6.72 21.05 3.74
C TRP A 340 -7.97 21.15 4.60
N LEU A 341 -8.84 20.14 4.53
CA LEU A 341 -10.02 20.05 5.39
C LEU A 341 -10.35 18.57 5.69
N GLY A 342 -10.41 18.19 6.97
CA GLY A 342 -10.79 16.84 7.41
C GLY A 342 -12.29 16.54 7.34
N GLN A 343 -12.95 17.04 6.29
CA GLN A 343 -14.35 16.78 5.97
C GLN A 343 -14.60 17.05 4.48
N SER A 344 -15.81 16.76 4.00
CA SER A 344 -16.27 17.17 2.68
C SER A 344 -16.56 18.67 2.57
N GLN A 345 -16.55 19.17 1.33
CA GLN A 345 -16.82 20.55 0.91
C GLN A 345 -17.96 20.65 -0.13
N TYR A 346 -18.15 19.64 -1.00
CA TYR A 346 -19.16 19.69 -2.07
C TYR A 346 -20.37 18.77 -1.85
N MET A 347 -20.31 17.84 -0.90
CA MET A 347 -21.46 17.05 -0.46
C MET A 347 -22.50 17.89 0.28
N LYS A 348 -23.80 17.54 0.12
CA LYS A 348 -24.92 18.17 0.85
C LYS A 348 -24.94 17.84 2.35
N GLN A 349 -24.42 16.67 2.72
CA GLN A 349 -24.20 16.23 4.09
C GLN A 349 -22.69 16.26 4.35
N THR A 350 -22.27 16.76 5.51
CA THR A 350 -20.85 16.84 5.86
C THR A 350 -20.31 15.48 6.26
N VAL A 351 -19.51 14.86 5.40
CA VAL A 351 -18.70 13.68 5.75
C VAL A 351 -17.48 14.15 6.52
N TYR A 352 -17.24 13.61 7.72
CA TYR A 352 -16.00 13.85 8.47
C TYR A 352 -14.95 12.80 8.11
N TRP A 353 -13.70 13.22 7.92
CA TRP A 353 -12.67 12.40 7.27
C TRP A 353 -11.32 12.51 8.01
N SER A 354 -10.88 11.39 8.58
CA SER A 354 -9.73 11.31 9.51
C SER A 354 -8.47 10.65 8.93
N SER A 355 -8.50 10.20 7.68
CA SER A 355 -7.48 9.30 7.11
C SER A 355 -6.06 9.87 7.18
N LEU A 356 -5.85 11.10 6.68
CA LEU A 356 -4.54 11.74 6.71
C LEU A 356 -4.11 12.16 8.13
N SER A 357 -5.04 12.61 8.98
CA SER A 357 -4.72 12.96 10.38
C SER A 357 -4.33 11.74 11.22
N SER A 358 -4.96 10.59 10.96
CA SER A 358 -4.58 9.30 11.53
C SER A 358 -3.19 8.87 11.06
N ALA A 359 -2.91 8.93 9.74
CA ALA A 359 -1.59 8.58 9.20
C ALA A 359 -0.46 9.47 9.75
N ILE A 360 -0.72 10.75 9.96
CA ILE A 360 0.22 11.72 10.57
C ILE A 360 0.46 11.39 12.04
N SER A 361 -0.61 11.16 12.80
CA SER A 361 -0.52 10.79 14.21
C SER A 361 0.25 9.49 14.40
N GLU A 362 -0.03 8.48 13.57
CA GLU A 362 0.67 7.20 13.55
C GLU A 362 2.19 7.37 13.38
N VAL A 363 2.66 8.15 12.40
CA VAL A 363 4.11 8.34 12.21
C VAL A 363 4.76 9.23 13.27
N VAL A 364 4.02 10.18 13.86
CA VAL A 364 4.49 10.98 15.00
C VAL A 364 4.72 10.09 16.22
N PHE A 365 3.77 9.23 16.57
CA PHE A 365 3.82 8.40 17.78
C PHE A 365 4.65 7.11 17.64
N SER A 366 4.54 6.40 16.51
CA SER A 366 5.24 5.10 16.30
C SER A 366 6.63 5.23 15.67
N LYS A 367 6.86 6.30 14.90
CA LYS A 367 8.12 6.51 14.17
C LYS A 367 8.87 7.76 14.61
N HIS A 368 8.42 8.47 15.65
CA HIS A 368 9.06 9.69 16.14
C HIS A 368 9.30 10.73 15.02
N ALA A 369 8.47 10.72 13.98
CA ALA A 369 8.71 11.49 12.76
C ALA A 369 8.35 12.97 12.95
N THR A 370 9.02 13.84 12.21
CA THR A 370 8.61 15.24 12.04
C THR A 370 7.73 15.36 10.79
N VAL A 371 6.52 15.91 10.92
CA VAL A 371 5.61 16.15 9.81
C VAL A 371 5.49 17.66 9.61
N LYS A 372 6.03 18.16 8.50
CA LYS A 372 5.95 19.57 8.08
C LYS A 372 4.81 19.77 7.11
N ILE A 373 3.85 20.61 7.47
CA ILE A 373 2.65 20.90 6.69
C ILE A 373 2.66 22.36 6.25
N LEU A 374 2.70 22.59 4.94
CA LEU A 374 2.62 23.91 4.31
C LEU A 374 1.28 24.03 3.58
N VAL A 375 0.41 24.91 4.07
CA VAL A 375 -0.93 25.14 3.49
C VAL A 375 -0.99 26.55 2.92
N ALA A 376 -1.62 26.75 1.77
CA ALA A 376 -1.77 28.09 1.22
C ALA A 376 -2.68 28.97 2.09
N HIS A 377 -2.41 30.26 2.13
CA HIS A 377 -3.31 31.24 2.74
C HIS A 377 -3.50 32.40 1.74
N TRP A 378 -4.74 32.53 1.26
CA TRP A 378 -5.10 33.26 0.05
C TRP A 378 -6.54 33.82 0.12
N ALA A 379 -6.97 34.61 -0.85
CA ALA A 379 -8.27 35.30 -0.85
C ALA A 379 -9.50 34.42 -0.57
N HIS A 380 -9.44 33.12 -0.90
CA HIS A 380 -10.54 32.16 -0.71
C HIS A 380 -10.21 31.06 0.32
N PHE A 381 -9.32 31.36 1.29
CA PHE A 381 -8.94 30.42 2.36
C PHE A 381 -10.15 29.91 3.15
N ILE A 382 -10.24 28.59 3.34
CA ILE A 382 -11.36 27.94 4.02
C ILE A 382 -11.25 28.17 5.53
N ASN A 383 -12.20 28.90 6.13
CA ASN A 383 -12.18 29.29 7.55
C ASN A 383 -11.94 28.13 8.54
N ASN A 384 -12.48 26.94 8.26
CA ASN A 384 -12.36 25.78 9.15
C ASN A 384 -10.98 25.10 9.08
N THR A 385 -10.16 25.38 8.06
CA THR A 385 -8.82 24.81 7.90
C THR A 385 -7.91 25.18 9.08
N ASP A 386 -7.98 26.42 9.60
CA ASP A 386 -7.16 26.83 10.74
C ASP A 386 -7.48 26.05 12.03
N GLN A 387 -8.76 25.78 12.28
CA GLN A 387 -9.19 24.97 13.43
C GLN A 387 -8.72 23.51 13.29
N TYR A 388 -8.88 22.93 12.10
CA TYR A 388 -8.44 21.56 11.82
C TYR A 388 -6.92 21.40 11.94
N LEU A 389 -6.14 22.30 11.33
CA LEU A 389 -4.68 22.29 11.43
C LEU A 389 -4.20 22.51 12.89
N LYS A 390 -4.84 23.40 13.65
CA LYS A 390 -4.53 23.59 15.07
C LYS A 390 -4.84 22.36 15.93
N SER A 391 -5.80 21.52 15.53
CA SER A 391 -6.02 20.22 16.19
C SER A 391 -4.85 19.25 15.99
N LEU A 392 -4.21 19.24 14.81
CA LEU A 392 -3.02 18.41 14.54
C LEU A 392 -1.80 18.83 15.38
N LEU A 393 -1.67 20.12 15.72
CA LEU A 393 -0.61 20.60 16.61
C LEU A 393 -0.75 20.03 18.04
N TYR A 394 -1.94 19.58 18.46
CA TYR A 394 -2.14 18.94 19.76
C TYR A 394 -1.39 17.60 19.89
N SER A 395 -1.07 16.93 18.78
CA SER A 395 -0.21 15.74 18.77
C SER A 395 1.17 16.00 19.37
N ASN A 396 1.67 17.24 19.32
CA ASN A 396 2.92 17.64 20.01
C ASN A 396 2.78 17.58 21.55
N VAL A 397 1.62 17.99 22.07
CA VAL A 397 1.31 17.96 23.50
C VAL A 397 1.15 16.51 23.95
N LEU A 398 0.37 15.71 23.21
CA LEU A 398 0.21 14.28 23.47
C LEU A 398 1.55 13.52 23.45
N CYS A 399 2.40 13.78 22.45
CA CYS A 399 3.71 13.15 22.30
C CYS A 399 4.65 13.50 23.48
N SER A 400 4.76 14.78 23.82
CA SER A 400 5.62 15.24 24.93
C SER A 400 5.08 14.96 26.33
N SER A 401 3.77 14.77 26.50
CA SER A 401 3.16 14.46 27.80
C SER A 401 3.17 12.97 28.19
N SER A 402 3.51 12.07 27.25
CA SER A 402 3.45 10.62 27.48
C SER A 402 4.52 10.16 28.49
N LYS A 403 4.06 9.66 29.64
CA LYS A 403 4.93 9.08 30.69
C LYS A 403 5.45 7.68 30.35
N TYR A 404 4.78 6.98 29.43
CA TYR A 404 5.03 5.57 29.14
C TYR A 404 5.79 5.34 27.83
N ASN A 405 5.62 6.23 26.85
CA ASN A 405 6.32 6.16 25.56
C ASN A 405 7.17 7.42 25.36
N LYS A 406 8.46 7.26 25.08
CA LYS A 406 9.43 8.38 24.89
C LYS A 406 9.28 9.04 23.52
N CYS A 407 8.05 9.41 23.16
CA CYS A 407 7.73 10.02 21.88
C CYS A 407 8.52 11.32 21.68
N SER A 408 9.08 11.48 20.49
CA SER A 408 9.85 12.68 20.10
C SER A 408 9.51 13.19 18.69
N GLY A 409 8.45 12.64 18.08
CA GLY A 409 7.90 13.14 16.83
C GLY A 409 7.18 14.47 17.01
N LYS A 410 6.96 15.18 15.90
CA LYS A 410 6.38 16.53 15.91
C LYS A 410 5.53 16.79 14.67
N VAL A 411 4.51 17.63 14.82
CA VAL A 411 3.82 18.30 13.72
C VAL A 411 4.24 19.77 13.72
N GLU A 412 4.76 20.24 12.58
CA GLU A 412 5.07 21.65 12.33
C GLU A 412 4.16 22.14 11.20
N ILE A 413 3.50 23.28 11.37
CA ILE A 413 2.57 23.83 10.38
C ILE A 413 2.99 25.26 10.03
N LYS A 414 2.87 25.61 8.75
CA LYS A 414 3.02 26.97 8.23
C LYS A 414 1.94 27.30 7.19
N TYR A 415 1.55 28.56 7.15
CA TYR A 415 0.78 29.17 6.08
C TYR A 415 1.72 29.79 5.04
N TYR A 416 1.50 29.51 3.76
CA TYR A 416 2.23 30.12 2.65
C TYR A 416 1.41 31.29 2.08
N MET A 417 1.89 32.50 2.30
CA MET A 417 1.24 33.76 1.95
C MET A 417 2.02 34.44 0.82
N VAL A 418 1.54 34.30 -0.41
CA VAL A 418 2.15 35.00 -1.56
C VAL A 418 1.90 36.50 -1.42
N PRO A 419 2.89 37.38 -1.67
CA PRO A 419 2.67 38.84 -1.62
C PRO A 419 1.52 39.26 -2.54
N GLY A 420 0.53 39.97 -1.98
CA GLY A 420 -0.66 40.42 -2.71
C GLY A 420 -1.89 39.51 -2.65
N PHE A 421 -1.84 38.37 -1.94
CA PHE A 421 -2.93 37.37 -1.86
C PHE A 421 -4.32 37.91 -1.44
N ASN A 422 -4.37 39.07 -0.79
CA ASN A 422 -5.58 39.73 -0.29
C ASN A 422 -5.95 41.00 -1.10
N SER A 423 -5.37 41.17 -2.29
CA SER A 423 -5.64 42.28 -3.22
C SER A 423 -5.81 41.74 -4.64
N THR A 424 -6.46 40.57 -4.75
CA THR A 424 -6.69 39.83 -5.98
C THR A 424 -8.13 39.98 -6.47
N GLY A 425 -8.31 40.35 -7.73
CA GLY A 425 -9.62 40.49 -8.37
C GLY A 425 -9.53 41.41 -9.59
N PRO A 426 -10.66 41.70 -10.27
CA PRO A 426 -10.66 42.68 -11.36
C PRO A 426 -10.27 44.07 -10.81
N ALA A 427 -9.56 44.86 -11.60
CA ALA A 427 -9.15 46.24 -11.26
C ALA A 427 -10.32 47.23 -11.27
N ALA A 428 -11.39 46.91 -12.01
CA ALA A 428 -12.62 47.67 -12.05
C ALA A 428 -13.85 46.79 -11.85
N GLN A 429 -14.95 47.37 -11.37
CA GLN A 429 -16.28 46.74 -11.34
C GLN A 429 -17.33 47.81 -11.57
N ASN A 430 -18.27 47.59 -12.50
CA ASN A 430 -19.30 48.57 -12.89
C ASN A 430 -18.76 49.99 -13.23
N GLY A 431 -17.52 50.08 -13.71
CA GLY A 431 -16.86 51.34 -14.07
C GLY A 431 -16.13 52.07 -12.93
N THR A 432 -16.19 51.59 -11.68
CA THR A 432 -15.36 52.10 -10.57
C THR A 432 -14.15 51.20 -10.34
N SER A 433 -13.02 51.75 -9.88
CA SER A 433 -11.86 50.94 -9.51
C SER A 433 -12.06 50.24 -8.16
N THR A 434 -11.60 49.00 -8.07
CA THR A 434 -11.70 48.14 -6.88
C THR A 434 -10.53 48.30 -5.90
N GLY A 435 -9.40 48.86 -6.37
CA GLY A 435 -8.14 48.85 -5.64
C GLY A 435 -7.39 47.51 -5.64
N ASN A 436 -7.82 46.51 -6.41
CA ASN A 436 -7.07 45.25 -6.59
C ASN A 436 -5.74 45.51 -7.31
N LEU A 437 -4.70 44.80 -6.86
CA LEU A 437 -3.33 44.93 -7.38
C LEU A 437 -2.96 43.81 -8.37
N TYR A 438 -3.64 42.65 -8.28
CA TYR A 438 -3.42 41.49 -9.13
C TYR A 438 -4.78 40.91 -9.61
N PRO A 439 -4.85 40.23 -10.77
CA PRO A 439 -6.08 39.60 -11.25
C PRO A 439 -6.68 38.55 -10.30
N GLY A 440 -7.97 38.25 -10.47
CA GLY A 440 -8.68 37.26 -9.67
C GLY A 440 -8.06 35.86 -9.74
N TYR A 441 -8.09 35.13 -8.62
CA TYR A 441 -7.53 33.77 -8.43
C TYR A 441 -6.00 33.65 -8.59
N THR A 442 -5.26 34.77 -8.56
CA THR A 442 -3.79 34.79 -8.52
C THR A 442 -3.23 34.68 -7.10
N ARG A 443 -1.90 34.72 -6.96
CA ARG A 443 -1.15 34.89 -5.69
C ARG A 443 -1.50 33.83 -4.62
N VAL A 444 -1.42 32.55 -5.00
CA VAL A 444 -1.67 31.38 -4.13
C VAL A 444 -0.60 30.31 -4.33
N ASN A 445 -0.31 29.50 -3.29
CA ASN A 445 0.39 28.22 -3.46
C ASN A 445 -0.62 27.15 -3.84
N HIS A 446 -0.50 26.62 -5.05
CA HIS A 446 -1.43 25.67 -5.61
C HIS A 446 -0.79 24.27 -5.78
N GLY A 447 0.51 24.12 -5.47
CA GLY A 447 1.24 22.84 -5.51
C GLY A 447 0.80 21.83 -4.45
N LYS A 448 0.22 20.70 -4.89
CA LYS A 448 -0.16 19.57 -4.03
C LYS A 448 0.84 18.42 -4.18
N TYR A 449 1.65 18.20 -3.15
CA TYR A 449 2.66 17.13 -3.15
C TYR A 449 3.10 16.74 -1.73
N ALA A 450 3.56 15.50 -1.59
CA ALA A 450 4.19 15.00 -0.37
C ALA A 450 5.55 14.37 -0.68
N VAL A 451 6.50 14.52 0.26
CA VAL A 451 7.79 13.85 0.17
C VAL A 451 8.32 13.45 1.54
N SER A 452 8.63 12.16 1.69
CA SER A 452 9.32 11.59 2.85
C SER A 452 10.82 11.49 2.58
N ASN A 453 11.59 10.87 3.49
CA ASN A 453 12.99 10.54 3.24
C ASN A 453 13.21 9.54 2.08
N VAL A 454 12.17 8.87 1.58
CA VAL A 454 12.31 7.75 0.60
C VAL A 454 11.27 7.74 -0.54
N ARG A 455 10.14 8.44 -0.42
CA ARG A 455 9.04 8.42 -1.40
C ARG A 455 8.58 9.84 -1.69
N ALA A 456 8.44 10.16 -2.98
CA ALA A 456 7.83 11.38 -3.49
C ALA A 456 6.43 11.05 -4.06
N HIS A 457 5.53 12.01 -3.96
CA HIS A 457 4.17 11.98 -4.49
C HIS A 457 3.80 13.38 -4.98
N ILE A 458 3.41 13.51 -6.24
CA ILE A 458 3.05 14.77 -6.90
C ILE A 458 1.69 14.55 -7.55
N GLY A 459 0.71 15.37 -7.17
CA GLY A 459 -0.69 15.10 -7.47
C GLY A 459 -1.52 16.33 -7.82
N THR A 460 -2.74 16.08 -8.28
CA THR A 460 -3.70 17.14 -8.59
C THR A 460 -4.68 17.40 -7.45
N SER A 461 -4.88 16.45 -6.54
CA SER A 461 -5.92 16.44 -5.49
C SER A 461 -5.63 17.43 -4.33
N ASN A 462 -6.63 18.20 -3.90
CA ASN A 462 -6.60 18.92 -2.62
C ASN A 462 -6.80 17.96 -1.44
N LEU A 463 -6.40 18.33 -0.22
CA LEU A 463 -6.50 17.47 0.95
C LEU A 463 -7.88 17.63 1.64
N VAL A 464 -8.92 17.30 0.89
CA VAL A 464 -10.35 17.43 1.22
C VAL A 464 -11.09 16.19 0.70
N TRP A 465 -12.08 15.66 1.44
CA TRP A 465 -12.69 14.35 1.15
C TRP A 465 -13.17 14.18 -0.31
N ASP A 466 -13.88 15.16 -0.88
CA ASP A 466 -14.43 15.11 -2.24
C ASP A 466 -13.35 14.89 -3.32
N TYR A 467 -12.12 15.35 -3.08
CA TYR A 467 -11.00 15.25 -4.01
C TYR A 467 -10.47 13.82 -4.18
N PHE A 468 -10.79 12.93 -3.24
CA PHE A 468 -10.43 11.52 -3.29
C PHE A 468 -11.61 10.62 -3.71
N TYR A 469 -12.85 11.11 -3.62
CA TYR A 469 -14.06 10.27 -3.61
C TYR A 469 -15.20 10.66 -4.56
N THR A 470 -15.21 11.89 -5.10
CA THR A 470 -16.23 12.33 -6.09
C THR A 470 -15.65 13.16 -7.24
N THR A 471 -14.42 13.64 -7.10
CA THR A 471 -13.71 14.52 -8.03
C THR A 471 -12.65 13.72 -8.80
N SER A 472 -12.43 14.03 -10.08
CA SER A 472 -11.38 13.34 -10.84
C SER A 472 -9.98 13.81 -10.38
N GLY A 473 -9.12 12.90 -9.95
CA GLY A 473 -7.76 13.20 -9.47
C GLY A 473 -6.73 12.23 -10.03
N VAL A 474 -5.48 12.68 -10.18
CA VAL A 474 -4.37 11.84 -10.64
C VAL A 474 -3.06 12.29 -10.03
N SER A 475 -2.22 11.32 -9.66
CA SER A 475 -0.90 11.59 -9.08
C SER A 475 0.14 10.59 -9.58
N PHE A 476 1.39 11.05 -9.63
CA PHE A 476 2.56 10.22 -9.84
C PHE A 476 3.40 10.18 -8.57
N GLY A 477 3.95 9.02 -8.23
CA GLY A 477 4.91 8.94 -7.15
C GLY A 477 6.00 7.90 -7.38
N THR A 478 7.10 8.07 -6.66
CA THR A 478 8.35 7.34 -6.93
C THR A 478 9.24 7.24 -5.70
N TYR A 479 10.04 6.18 -5.65
CA TYR A 479 11.15 6.01 -4.73
C TYR A 479 12.49 6.50 -5.32
N ASN A 480 12.50 7.08 -6.54
CA ASN A 480 13.71 7.58 -7.16
C ASN A 480 14.39 8.68 -6.31
N PRO A 481 15.65 8.47 -5.86
CA PRO A 481 16.28 9.32 -4.87
C PRO A 481 16.59 10.74 -5.37
N ALA A 482 16.77 10.93 -6.69
CA ALA A 482 17.00 12.24 -7.28
C ALA A 482 15.71 13.07 -7.30
N ILE A 483 14.58 12.46 -7.70
CA ILE A 483 13.27 13.12 -7.68
C ILE A 483 12.86 13.43 -6.22
N VAL A 484 13.04 12.47 -5.30
CA VAL A 484 12.83 12.67 -3.85
C VAL A 484 13.66 13.84 -3.33
N SER A 485 14.95 13.88 -3.62
CA SER A 485 15.84 14.95 -3.12
C SER A 485 15.52 16.32 -3.75
N GLN A 486 15.23 16.39 -5.05
CA GLN A 486 14.86 17.65 -5.70
C GLN A 486 13.51 18.18 -5.18
N LEU A 487 12.54 17.30 -4.89
CA LEU A 487 11.24 17.70 -4.34
C LEU A 487 11.35 18.15 -2.87
N GLN A 488 12.25 17.54 -2.09
CA GLN A 488 12.61 18.06 -0.76
C GLN A 488 13.22 19.46 -0.84
N LEU A 489 14.08 19.73 -1.84
CA LEU A 489 14.65 21.07 -2.05
C LEU A 489 13.60 22.10 -2.45
N VAL A 490 12.59 21.74 -3.26
CA VAL A 490 11.45 22.64 -3.57
C VAL A 490 10.67 22.98 -2.31
N PHE A 491 10.33 21.98 -1.49
CA PHE A 491 9.65 22.23 -0.22
C PHE A 491 10.48 23.05 0.75
N ASP A 492 11.77 22.74 0.91
CA ASP A 492 12.62 23.44 1.87
C ASP A 492 12.95 24.88 1.39
N ALA A 493 12.93 25.15 0.08
CA ALA A 493 12.95 26.51 -0.46
C ALA A 493 11.68 27.28 -0.08
N ASP A 494 10.50 26.68 -0.29
CA ASP A 494 9.21 27.28 0.06
C ASP A 494 9.07 27.48 1.58
N TRP A 495 9.40 26.46 2.39
CA TRP A 495 9.29 26.43 3.85
C TRP A 495 10.20 27.42 4.58
N ASN A 496 11.41 27.67 4.06
CA ASN A 496 12.37 28.60 4.65
C ASN A 496 12.27 30.02 4.06
N SER A 497 11.43 30.25 3.06
CA SER A 497 11.14 31.58 2.53
C SER A 497 10.42 32.47 3.55
N PRO A 498 10.51 33.82 3.44
CA PRO A 498 9.73 34.73 4.28
C PRO A 498 8.22 34.65 4.05
N TYR A 499 7.77 33.94 3.00
CA TYR A 499 6.37 33.76 2.65
C TYR A 499 5.70 32.64 3.46
N ALA A 500 6.48 31.80 4.16
CA ALA A 500 5.98 30.68 4.96
C ALA A 500 5.98 31.04 6.46
N VAL A 501 4.83 31.45 7.00
CA VAL A 501 4.65 31.93 8.38
C VAL A 501 3.98 30.88 9.28
N PRO A 502 4.28 30.82 10.59
CA PRO A 502 3.56 29.93 11.51
C PRO A 502 2.13 30.41 11.81
N PRO A 503 1.18 29.52 12.15
CA PRO A 503 -0.12 29.90 12.67
C PRO A 503 0.01 30.75 13.95
N THR A 504 -0.63 31.92 13.99
CA THR A 504 -0.64 32.78 15.18
C THR A 504 -1.59 32.23 16.26
N THR A 505 -1.21 32.45 17.52
CA THR A 505 -2.00 32.08 18.71
C THR A 505 -3.13 33.06 19.01
N GLU A 506 -3.08 34.29 18.50
CA GLU A 506 -4.14 35.30 18.67
C GLU A 506 -4.60 35.85 17.32
N ASN A 507 -5.93 35.83 17.10
CA ASN A 507 -6.55 36.27 15.85
C ASN A 507 -7.06 37.71 15.97
N LYS A 508 -6.16 38.66 16.30
CA LYS A 508 -6.48 40.09 16.45
C LYS A 508 -5.43 40.98 15.80
N HIS A 509 -5.89 41.79 14.84
CA HIS A 509 -5.21 42.95 14.22
C HIS A 509 -3.87 42.70 13.53
N LEU A 510 -3.92 42.13 12.32
CA LEU A 510 -3.03 42.55 11.23
C LEU A 510 -3.73 43.63 10.40
N LYS A 511 -3.51 44.90 10.74
CA LYS A 511 -3.71 46.02 9.79
C LYS A 511 -2.41 46.20 8.98
N PRO A 512 -2.46 46.36 7.65
CA PRO A 512 -1.25 46.63 6.88
C PRO A 512 -0.72 48.03 7.17
N THR A 513 0.60 48.16 7.34
CA THR A 513 1.32 49.44 7.30
C THR A 513 1.72 49.73 5.85
N PRO A 514 1.11 50.73 5.16
CA PRO A 514 1.53 51.09 3.82
C PRO A 514 2.78 51.96 3.86
N LYS A 515 3.90 51.44 3.35
CA LYS A 515 4.96 52.23 2.71
C LYS A 515 5.99 51.32 2.02
N ALA A 516 6.00 51.37 0.70
CA ALA A 516 7.13 50.98 -0.12
C ALA A 516 7.59 52.23 -0.86
N ASP A 517 8.59 52.93 -0.31
CA ASP A 517 9.23 54.05 -0.99
C ASP A 517 10.23 53.47 -2.02
N PRO A 518 10.15 53.82 -3.33
CA PRO A 518 10.97 53.21 -4.37
C PRO A 518 12.39 53.79 -4.34
N PHE A 519 13.41 52.97 -4.06
CA PHE A 519 14.79 53.44 -3.98
C PHE A 519 15.67 53.13 -5.19
N VAL A 520 16.33 54.19 -5.63
CA VAL A 520 17.28 54.30 -6.74
C VAL A 520 18.56 53.49 -6.49
N SER A 521 19.25 53.14 -7.57
CA SER A 521 20.56 52.45 -7.58
C SER A 521 21.62 53.08 -6.65
N PRO A 522 22.44 52.27 -5.95
CA PRO A 522 23.43 52.76 -5.01
C PRO A 522 24.74 53.23 -5.68
N THR A 523 25.34 54.28 -5.11
CA THR A 523 26.75 54.66 -5.31
C THR A 523 27.46 54.81 -3.96
N GLU A 524 28.79 54.68 -4.00
CA GLU A 524 29.73 54.43 -2.89
C GLU A 524 29.69 55.30 -1.60
N LYS A 525 30.48 54.82 -0.61
CA LYS A 525 31.05 55.50 0.59
C LYS A 525 30.20 55.41 1.87
N GLN A 526 30.75 55.34 3.09
CA GLN A 526 32.01 54.88 3.71
C GLN A 526 31.87 55.24 5.21
N ASN A 527 32.50 54.47 6.11
CA ASN A 527 32.85 54.77 7.52
C ASN A 527 32.25 56.00 8.26
N THR A 528 31.73 55.80 9.48
CA THR A 528 32.43 56.24 10.74
C THR A 528 31.78 55.66 12.01
N GLN A 529 32.38 55.91 13.18
CA GLN A 529 32.07 55.33 14.50
C GLN A 529 31.48 56.38 15.47
N HIS A 530 31.27 55.97 16.74
CA HIS A 530 31.16 56.82 17.97
C HIS A 530 29.82 57.55 18.23
N LEU A 531 29.42 57.85 19.49
CA LEU A 531 29.66 57.24 20.83
C LEU A 531 28.67 57.87 21.86
N GLN A 532 28.61 57.29 23.07
CA GLN A 532 28.24 57.96 24.35
C GLN A 532 26.75 58.20 24.73
N SER A 533 26.58 58.51 26.01
CA SER A 533 25.37 58.58 26.87
C SER A 533 25.57 59.78 27.87
N PRO A 534 24.99 59.92 29.09
CA PRO A 534 23.85 59.28 29.79
C PRO A 534 22.93 60.30 30.57
N THR A 535 22.20 59.80 31.60
CA THR A 535 21.53 60.52 32.73
C THR A 535 20.08 61.04 32.52
N LYS A 536 19.15 61.12 33.50
CA LYS A 536 19.23 61.17 34.99
C LYS A 536 18.09 60.40 35.73
N HIS A 537 18.29 60.20 37.05
CA HIS A 537 17.29 59.86 38.10
C HIS A 537 16.87 61.15 38.88
N PRO A 538 15.74 61.23 39.65
CA PRO A 538 15.69 60.70 41.04
C PRO A 538 14.30 60.31 41.66
N GLU A 539 14.34 59.51 42.76
CA GLU A 539 13.55 59.61 44.03
C GLU A 539 11.98 59.59 44.06
N THR A 540 11.23 59.27 45.15
CA THR A 540 11.52 58.84 46.56
C THR A 540 10.38 58.01 47.22
N HIS A 541 10.70 57.29 48.33
CA HIS A 541 9.88 56.92 49.53
C HIS A 541 8.58 56.05 49.49
N GLY A 542 8.45 55.14 50.48
CA GLY A 542 7.18 54.49 50.90
C GLY A 542 7.31 53.14 51.65
N LYS A 543 6.90 53.04 52.93
CA LYS A 543 6.89 51.84 53.82
C LYS A 543 5.96 52.09 55.03
N PRO A 544 5.58 51.09 55.88
CA PRO A 544 5.19 49.68 55.67
C PRO A 544 3.92 49.33 56.51
N LYS A 545 3.78 48.06 57.01
CA LYS A 545 2.83 47.50 58.03
C LYS A 545 1.50 46.90 57.51
N SER A 546 0.87 45.89 58.16
CA SER A 546 1.34 44.88 59.15
C SER A 546 0.25 43.85 59.54
N ARG A 547 0.65 42.76 60.23
CA ARG A 547 -0.12 41.88 61.17
C ARG A 547 -1.08 40.81 60.59
N THR A 548 -1.41 39.69 61.27
CA THR A 548 -0.68 38.62 62.03
C THR A 548 -1.68 37.74 62.82
N LEU A 549 -1.21 36.61 63.41
CA LEU A 549 -1.82 35.81 64.51
C LEU A 549 -2.88 34.76 64.08
N GLU A 550 -2.98 33.56 64.66
CA GLU A 550 -2.05 32.76 65.51
C GLU A 550 -2.47 31.27 65.55
N GLY A 551 -1.61 30.38 66.10
CA GLY A 551 -1.94 28.95 66.30
C GLY A 551 -0.74 28.02 66.48
N SER A 552 -0.14 27.97 67.67
CA SER A 552 0.95 27.04 68.06
C SER A 552 0.39 25.76 68.74
N GLN A 553 1.11 24.70 69.15
CA GLN A 553 2.54 24.31 69.27
C GLN A 553 2.57 22.72 69.32
N HIS A 554 3.60 21.89 69.57
CA HIS A 554 4.99 21.96 70.04
C HIS A 554 5.73 20.63 69.68
N ARG A 555 7.07 20.58 69.86
CA ARG A 555 7.97 19.39 69.96
C ARG A 555 8.35 18.70 68.64
N GLU A 556 9.62 18.66 68.20
CA GLU A 556 10.90 18.13 68.78
C GLU A 556 11.10 16.63 68.46
N SER A 557 12.27 16.13 68.00
CA SER A 557 13.51 16.80 67.52
C SER A 557 14.50 15.82 66.84
N GLU A 558 15.50 16.36 66.11
CA GLU A 558 16.79 15.75 65.70
C GLU A 558 16.87 14.58 64.66
N GLY A 559 18.04 14.47 64.01
CA GLY A 559 18.53 13.23 63.35
C GLY A 559 18.80 13.28 61.84
N GLU A 560 19.99 13.69 61.38
CA GLU A 560 20.39 13.72 59.96
C GLU A 560 21.63 12.81 59.66
N ARG A 561 21.68 12.22 58.44
CA ARG A 561 22.87 11.79 57.63
C ARG A 561 23.20 10.30 57.33
N GLU A 562 23.30 10.05 56.01
CA GLU A 562 24.36 9.34 55.25
C GLU A 562 24.65 7.81 55.36
N TRP A 563 24.18 7.07 54.35
CA TRP A 563 24.95 6.21 53.41
C TRP A 563 26.26 5.49 53.86
N LYS A 564 26.29 4.14 53.83
CA LYS A 564 26.89 3.34 52.70
C LYS A 564 26.77 1.81 52.83
N MET A 565 27.02 1.11 51.71
CA MET A 565 27.07 -0.36 51.58
C MET A 565 28.33 -1.01 52.16
N ARG A 566 28.24 -2.27 52.62
CA ARG A 566 28.87 -3.47 51.99
C ARG A 566 28.81 -4.74 52.87
N SER A 567 28.62 -5.90 52.24
CA SER A 567 29.27 -7.18 52.62
C SER A 567 29.18 -8.23 51.51
N LEU A 568 30.08 -9.22 51.55
CA LEU A 568 30.38 -10.22 50.50
C LEU A 568 30.96 -11.48 51.16
N LYS A 569 30.66 -12.68 50.64
CA LYS A 569 31.51 -13.90 50.72
C LYS A 569 30.94 -15.07 49.89
N ALA A 570 31.76 -16.08 49.57
CA ALA A 570 31.45 -17.18 48.63
C ALA A 570 32.38 -18.42 48.81
N LEU A 571 31.99 -19.58 48.23
CA LEU A 571 32.79 -20.83 48.01
C LEU A 571 33.20 -21.60 49.31
N VAL A 572 33.55 -22.91 49.38
CA VAL A 572 33.55 -24.14 48.51
C VAL A 572 33.60 -25.37 49.45
N GLY A 573 33.34 -26.65 49.14
CA GLY A 573 32.96 -27.40 47.92
C GLY A 573 33.35 -28.91 48.03
N LEU A 574 33.18 -29.70 46.95
CA LEU A 574 33.77 -31.06 46.70
C LEU A 574 33.47 -32.25 47.68
N ARG A 575 32.68 -33.26 47.23
CA ARG A 575 33.13 -34.66 46.93
C ARG A 575 32.00 -35.65 46.54
N ARG A 576 32.39 -36.89 46.17
CA ARG A 576 31.63 -37.97 45.51
C ARG A 576 30.82 -38.88 46.46
N GLY A 577 29.79 -39.52 45.90
CA GLY A 577 29.31 -40.87 46.26
C GLY A 577 27.79 -40.98 46.48
N SER A 578 27.05 -42.06 46.20
CA SER A 578 27.10 -43.19 45.26
C SER A 578 26.18 -44.30 45.82
N PHE A 579 25.06 -44.57 45.15
CA PHE A 579 24.21 -45.79 45.22
C PHE A 579 23.55 -46.27 46.55
N GLN A 580 22.27 -46.65 46.42
CA GLN A 580 21.53 -47.64 47.25
C GLN A 580 21.30 -47.27 48.73
N ARG A 581 20.32 -47.80 49.49
CA ARG A 581 19.16 -48.71 49.29
C ARG A 581 18.19 -48.38 50.46
N VAL A 582 16.85 -48.44 50.38
CA VAL A 582 15.97 -49.60 50.66
C VAL A 582 14.53 -49.04 50.70
N SER A 583 13.54 -49.82 50.29
CA SER A 583 12.10 -49.56 50.52
C SER A 583 11.58 -50.27 51.78
N SER A 584 10.74 -49.62 52.59
CA SER A 584 9.89 -50.30 53.58
C SER A 584 8.48 -49.71 53.57
N LEU A 585 7.51 -50.50 53.11
CA LEU A 585 6.09 -50.16 53.14
C LEU A 585 5.50 -50.41 54.54
N SER A 586 4.43 -49.69 54.86
CA SER A 586 3.35 -50.22 55.70
C SER A 586 2.03 -50.03 54.95
N LEU A 587 1.18 -51.07 54.93
CA LEU A 587 -0.17 -51.00 54.40
C LEU A 587 -1.19 -50.90 55.54
N SER A 588 -2.22 -50.10 55.34
CA SER A 588 -3.55 -50.37 55.88
C SER A 588 -4.55 -50.38 54.73
N GLN A 589 -5.47 -51.35 54.74
CA GLN A 589 -6.45 -51.55 53.66
C GLN A 589 -7.79 -50.92 54.01
N GLN A 590 -8.48 -50.37 53.01
CA GLN A 590 -9.92 -50.60 52.86
C GLN A 590 -10.31 -50.55 51.37
N ARG A 591 -11.44 -51.19 51.03
CA ARG A 591 -11.88 -51.44 49.63
C ARG A 591 -12.92 -50.42 49.19
N GLY A 592 -12.89 -50.00 47.92
CA GLY A 592 -13.94 -49.16 47.35
C GLY A 592 -13.82 -48.88 45.84
N PHE A 593 -14.33 -49.81 45.02
CA PHE A 593 -14.64 -49.71 43.58
C PHE A 593 -13.59 -49.25 42.56
N SER A 594 -13.70 -49.84 41.37
CA SER A 594 -12.77 -49.72 40.24
C SER A 594 -13.24 -48.67 39.22
N ALA A 595 -12.36 -47.73 38.89
CA ALA A 595 -12.06 -47.35 37.50
C ALA A 595 -10.74 -46.55 37.45
N GLN A 596 -9.64 -47.15 36.97
CA GLN A 596 -8.45 -46.36 36.63
C GLN A 596 -8.60 -45.79 35.21
N PRO A 597 -8.36 -44.48 34.99
CA PRO A 597 -8.22 -43.94 33.64
C PRO A 597 -6.89 -44.41 33.01
N ASN A 598 -6.86 -44.57 31.68
CA ASN A 598 -5.67 -44.96 30.92
C ASN A 598 -4.57 -43.88 31.01
N TYR A 599 -3.61 -44.05 31.91
CA TYR A 599 -2.44 -43.17 31.98
C TYR A 599 -1.56 -43.25 30.71
N ALA A 600 -1.38 -44.44 30.13
CA ALA A 600 -0.52 -44.66 28.97
C ALA A 600 -0.87 -43.77 27.76
N GLN A 601 -2.17 -43.66 27.42
CA GLN A 601 -2.63 -42.79 26.32
C GLN A 601 -2.41 -41.30 26.60
N ASN A 602 -2.21 -40.88 27.86
CA ASN A 602 -1.98 -39.48 28.20
C ASN A 602 -0.48 -39.11 28.13
N ASP A 603 0.41 -40.09 28.27
CA ASP A 603 1.86 -39.92 28.11
C ASP A 603 2.28 -39.94 26.63
N ASP A 604 1.76 -40.87 25.82
CA ASP A 604 1.97 -40.88 24.35
C ASP A 604 1.59 -39.53 23.68
N LEU A 605 0.56 -38.87 24.21
CA LEU A 605 0.11 -37.55 23.75
C LEU A 605 0.95 -36.40 24.30
N GLN A 606 1.66 -36.59 25.42
CA GLN A 606 2.63 -35.60 25.88
C GLN A 606 3.88 -35.58 25.00
N ASP A 607 4.34 -36.76 24.57
CA ASP A 607 5.56 -36.90 23.79
C ASP A 607 5.42 -36.41 22.33
N GLN A 608 4.23 -36.44 21.72
CA GLN A 608 4.02 -35.97 20.34
C GLN A 608 4.00 -34.45 20.17
N VAL A 609 3.68 -33.69 21.22
CA VAL A 609 3.78 -32.21 21.24
C VAL A 609 4.40 -31.77 22.56
N LEU A 610 5.71 -31.57 22.56
CA LEU A 610 6.46 -31.14 23.74
C LEU A 610 6.19 -29.65 24.03
N VAL A 611 6.35 -29.27 25.29
CA VAL A 611 6.20 -27.87 25.76
C VAL A 611 7.51 -27.42 26.41
N GLU A 612 8.08 -26.33 25.91
CA GLU A 612 9.23 -25.69 26.55
C GLU A 612 8.82 -24.37 27.22
N GLY A 613 9.19 -24.22 28.50
CA GLY A 613 8.92 -23.03 29.31
C GLY A 613 10.14 -22.13 29.48
N ARG A 614 10.02 -20.86 29.09
CA ARG A 614 11.02 -19.80 29.31
C ARG A 614 10.38 -18.59 30.02
N ALA A 615 11.11 -17.49 30.18
CA ALA A 615 10.77 -16.41 31.13
C ALA A 615 9.34 -15.85 30.99
N LYS A 616 8.99 -15.28 29.82
CA LYS A 616 7.60 -14.90 29.46
C LYS A 616 7.13 -15.60 28.18
N SER A 617 7.77 -16.69 27.76
CA SER A 617 7.43 -17.41 26.53
C SER A 617 7.22 -18.91 26.71
N ARG A 618 6.36 -19.48 25.86
CA ARG A 618 6.15 -20.94 25.73
C ARG A 618 6.36 -21.35 24.29
N ALA A 619 7.05 -22.47 24.07
CA ALA A 619 7.15 -23.09 22.75
C ALA A 619 6.37 -24.40 22.72
N ALA A 620 5.52 -24.57 21.71
CA ALA A 620 4.99 -25.87 21.30
C ALA A 620 5.95 -26.48 20.26
N ILE A 621 6.42 -27.70 20.51
CA ILE A 621 7.38 -28.40 19.65
C ILE A 621 6.73 -29.65 19.10
N LEU A 622 6.51 -29.69 17.78
CA LEU A 622 5.94 -30.85 17.09
C LEU A 622 6.99 -31.97 17.05
N ASN A 623 6.72 -33.07 17.75
CA ASN A 623 7.71 -34.10 18.07
C ASN A 623 7.29 -35.47 17.54
N ARG A 624 7.13 -35.57 16.22
CA ARG A 624 6.88 -36.81 15.48
C ARG A 624 7.78 -36.89 14.23
N PRO A 625 9.12 -36.79 14.39
CA PRO A 625 10.05 -36.53 13.27
C PRO A 625 10.15 -37.70 12.28
N SER A 626 9.84 -38.93 12.72
CA SER A 626 9.72 -40.12 11.86
C SER A 626 8.63 -39.97 10.79
N ALA A 627 7.54 -39.29 11.11
CA ALA A 627 6.43 -38.97 10.21
C ALA A 627 6.46 -37.49 9.73
N LEU A 628 7.64 -36.86 9.71
CA LEU A 628 7.82 -35.44 9.31
C LEU A 628 6.87 -34.47 10.03
N ASN A 629 6.58 -34.75 11.31
CA ASN A 629 5.65 -34.00 12.15
C ASN A 629 4.21 -33.88 11.58
N ALA A 630 3.77 -34.84 10.75
CA ALA A 630 2.41 -34.90 10.23
C ALA A 630 1.37 -34.95 11.35
N LEU A 631 0.32 -34.13 11.21
CA LEU A 631 -0.66 -33.84 12.25
C LEU A 631 -1.71 -34.94 12.41
N THR A 632 -1.89 -35.40 13.65
CA THR A 632 -3.00 -36.25 14.07
C THR A 632 -4.05 -35.42 14.82
N THR A 633 -5.29 -35.90 14.90
CA THR A 633 -6.39 -35.24 15.66
C THR A 633 -5.97 -34.92 17.10
N SER A 634 -5.21 -35.81 17.72
CA SER A 634 -4.77 -35.67 19.11
C SER A 634 -3.62 -34.66 19.30
N MET A 635 -2.69 -34.54 18.34
CA MET A 635 -1.69 -33.45 18.32
C MET A 635 -2.37 -32.09 18.23
N VAL A 636 -3.34 -31.93 17.33
CA VAL A 636 -4.08 -30.67 17.16
C VAL A 636 -4.97 -30.36 18.38
N ALA A 637 -5.68 -31.35 18.92
CA ALA A 637 -6.46 -31.19 20.16
C ALA A 637 -5.59 -30.89 21.40
N ARG A 638 -4.30 -31.22 21.36
CA ARG A 638 -3.32 -30.79 22.38
C ARG A 638 -2.84 -29.36 22.13
N LEU A 639 -2.48 -29.00 20.89
CA LEU A 639 -2.11 -27.63 20.51
C LEU A 639 -3.21 -26.63 20.88
N LYS A 640 -4.47 -26.93 20.53
CA LYS A 640 -5.64 -26.09 20.87
C LYS A 640 -5.74 -25.82 22.37
N ARG A 641 -5.75 -26.86 23.21
CA ARG A 641 -5.79 -26.74 24.68
C ARG A 641 -4.61 -25.97 25.26
N LEU A 642 -3.42 -26.13 24.70
CA LEU A 642 -2.23 -25.37 25.11
C LEU A 642 -2.39 -23.88 24.80
N TYR A 643 -2.82 -23.54 23.59
CA TYR A 643 -3.01 -22.15 23.17
C TYR A 643 -4.14 -21.48 23.97
N GLU A 644 -5.29 -22.12 24.15
CA GLU A 644 -6.37 -21.62 25.02
C GLU A 644 -5.89 -21.38 26.46
N SER A 645 -5.08 -22.30 27.02
CA SER A 645 -4.48 -22.14 28.36
C SER A 645 -3.36 -21.10 28.43
N TRP A 646 -2.74 -20.71 27.31
CA TRP A 646 -1.64 -19.76 27.26
C TRP A 646 -2.12 -18.33 26.98
N GLU A 647 -3.28 -18.18 26.34
CA GLU A 647 -3.92 -16.90 26.05
C GLU A 647 -4.35 -16.19 27.33
N GLU A 648 -5.03 -16.89 28.24
CA GLU A 648 -5.50 -16.35 29.53
C GLU A 648 -4.39 -16.15 30.59
N ASN A 649 -3.16 -16.64 30.34
CA ASN A 649 -2.11 -16.68 31.36
C ASN A 649 -1.21 -15.43 31.34
N PRO A 650 -1.22 -14.55 32.37
CA PRO A 650 -0.40 -13.32 32.40
C PRO A 650 1.12 -13.55 32.54
N ASP A 651 1.56 -14.78 32.83
CA ASP A 651 2.97 -15.18 32.81
C ASP A 651 3.47 -15.69 31.45
N ILE A 652 2.64 -15.57 30.43
CA ILE A 652 2.99 -15.81 29.03
C ILE A 652 2.69 -14.53 28.26
N GLY A 653 3.75 -13.83 27.84
CA GLY A 653 3.67 -12.65 26.98
C GLY A 653 3.60 -13.01 25.50
N PHE A 654 4.26 -14.10 25.07
CA PHE A 654 4.19 -14.58 23.68
C PHE A 654 4.40 -16.10 23.55
N VAL A 655 4.04 -16.64 22.39
CA VAL A 655 4.11 -18.09 22.10
C VAL A 655 4.92 -18.37 20.84
N LEU A 656 5.55 -19.55 20.81
CA LEU A 656 6.32 -20.04 19.66
C LEU A 656 5.77 -21.40 19.20
N MET A 657 5.92 -21.70 17.92
CA MET A 657 5.75 -23.05 17.38
C MET A 657 6.96 -23.44 16.53
N LYS A 658 7.47 -24.67 16.70
CA LYS A 658 8.53 -25.23 15.85
C LYS A 658 8.38 -26.74 15.67
N GLY A 659 9.04 -27.29 14.65
CA GLY A 659 9.15 -28.74 14.46
C GLY A 659 10.42 -29.34 15.04
N SER A 660 10.42 -30.65 15.21
CA SER A 660 11.60 -31.47 15.51
C SER A 660 12.18 -32.12 14.24
N GLY A 661 13.50 -32.37 14.24
CA GLY A 661 14.17 -33.11 13.17
C GLY A 661 14.37 -32.29 11.89
N ARG A 662 13.78 -32.74 10.77
CA ARG A 662 14.03 -32.20 9.41
C ARG A 662 12.83 -31.51 8.76
N ALA A 663 11.77 -31.24 9.53
CA ALA A 663 10.55 -30.62 9.05
C ALA A 663 9.93 -29.78 10.17
N PHE A 664 9.27 -28.69 9.81
CA PHE A 664 8.35 -28.01 10.69
C PHE A 664 7.10 -28.90 10.83
N CYS A 665 6.36 -29.06 9.74
CA CYS A 665 5.18 -29.91 9.62
C CYS A 665 4.89 -30.23 8.15
N SER A 666 4.70 -31.50 7.81
CA SER A 666 4.44 -31.96 6.44
C SER A 666 2.96 -31.96 6.02
N GLY A 667 2.03 -31.62 6.91
CA GLY A 667 0.59 -31.58 6.65
C GLY A 667 -0.21 -32.45 7.61
N ALA A 668 -1.42 -32.83 7.21
CA ALA A 668 -2.24 -33.82 7.92
C ALA A 668 -1.66 -35.25 7.77
N ASP A 669 -1.94 -36.14 8.72
CA ASP A 669 -1.70 -37.58 8.55
C ASP A 669 -2.79 -38.19 7.65
N VAL A 670 -2.73 -37.86 6.35
CA VAL A 670 -3.70 -38.30 5.35
C VAL A 670 -3.72 -39.82 5.14
N VAL A 671 -2.64 -40.52 5.50
CA VAL A 671 -2.61 -42.00 5.51
C VAL A 671 -3.56 -42.53 6.58
N THR A 672 -3.52 -41.97 7.79
CA THR A 672 -4.48 -42.31 8.86
C THR A 672 -5.91 -41.95 8.47
N LEU A 673 -6.13 -40.79 7.85
CA LEU A 673 -7.46 -40.41 7.35
C LEU A 673 -7.99 -41.38 6.28
N ASN A 674 -7.15 -41.78 5.31
CA ASN A 674 -7.51 -42.77 4.30
C ASN A 674 -7.83 -44.15 4.91
N HIS A 675 -7.12 -44.60 5.94
CA HIS A 675 -7.50 -45.83 6.64
C HIS A 675 -8.88 -45.70 7.31
N LEU A 676 -9.11 -44.62 8.07
CA LEU A 676 -10.40 -44.37 8.71
C LEU A 676 -11.56 -44.33 7.71
N ILE A 677 -11.41 -43.64 6.58
CA ILE A 677 -12.43 -43.56 5.53
C ILE A 677 -12.76 -44.94 4.95
N ASN A 678 -11.75 -45.76 4.66
CA ASN A 678 -11.95 -47.09 4.08
C ASN A 678 -12.45 -48.13 5.11
N GLU A 679 -12.33 -47.85 6.41
CA GLU A 679 -13.00 -48.57 7.50
C GLU A 679 -14.44 -48.09 7.75
N GLY A 680 -14.88 -47.01 7.09
CA GLY A 680 -16.19 -46.37 7.31
C GLY A 680 -16.22 -45.36 8.49
N ASN A 681 -15.09 -45.14 9.16
CA ASN A 681 -14.93 -44.26 10.33
C ASN A 681 -14.82 -42.77 9.96
N VAL A 682 -15.62 -42.31 8.99
CA VAL A 682 -15.57 -40.94 8.41
C VAL A 682 -15.75 -39.84 9.47
N GLU A 683 -16.48 -40.12 10.55
CA GLU A 683 -16.75 -39.14 11.63
C GLU A 683 -15.46 -38.68 12.36
N GLU A 684 -14.48 -39.58 12.55
CA GLU A 684 -13.18 -39.18 13.12
C GLU A 684 -12.34 -38.32 12.14
N CYS A 685 -12.61 -38.41 10.83
CA CYS A 685 -12.05 -37.51 9.83
C CYS A 685 -12.72 -36.13 9.87
N LYS A 686 -14.05 -36.03 10.04
CA LYS A 686 -14.74 -34.74 10.22
C LYS A 686 -14.18 -33.99 11.43
N LYS A 687 -14.09 -34.71 12.56
CA LYS A 687 -13.51 -34.27 13.83
C LYS A 687 -12.04 -33.85 13.72
N PHE A 688 -11.25 -34.46 12.82
CA PHE A 688 -9.90 -33.98 12.50
C PHE A 688 -9.93 -32.57 11.88
N PHE A 689 -10.68 -32.38 10.78
CA PHE A 689 -10.78 -31.09 10.09
C PHE A 689 -11.41 -30.01 10.98
N GLU A 690 -12.45 -30.34 11.73
CA GLU A 690 -13.10 -29.45 12.69
C GLU A 690 -12.11 -28.95 13.75
N THR A 691 -11.34 -29.88 14.36
CA THR A 691 -10.32 -29.55 15.37
C THR A 691 -9.18 -28.73 14.75
N LEU A 692 -8.77 -29.05 13.52
CA LEU A 692 -7.73 -28.31 12.78
C LEU A 692 -8.16 -26.88 12.46
N TYR A 693 -9.34 -26.67 11.90
CA TYR A 693 -9.76 -25.33 11.47
C TYR A 693 -10.17 -24.45 12.67
N LYS A 694 -10.71 -25.03 13.74
CA LYS A 694 -10.86 -24.35 15.04
C LYS A 694 -9.50 -23.93 15.63
N PHE A 695 -8.46 -24.74 15.49
CA PHE A 695 -7.10 -24.37 15.92
C PHE A 695 -6.45 -23.31 15.01
N VAL A 696 -6.56 -23.42 13.70
CA VAL A 696 -6.04 -22.44 12.74
C VAL A 696 -6.71 -21.07 12.90
N TYR A 697 -8.02 -21.04 13.16
CA TYR A 697 -8.73 -19.80 13.49
C TYR A 697 -8.24 -19.19 14.82
N LEU A 698 -8.11 -20.02 15.88
CA LEU A 698 -7.56 -19.58 17.16
C LEU A 698 -6.16 -18.97 17.01
N GLN A 699 -5.28 -19.60 16.22
CA GLN A 699 -3.93 -19.11 15.94
C GLN A 699 -3.93 -17.81 15.11
N GLY A 700 -4.80 -17.73 14.10
CA GLY A 700 -4.95 -16.55 13.24
C GLY A 700 -5.53 -15.31 13.94
N THR A 701 -6.23 -15.52 15.06
CA THR A 701 -6.85 -14.49 15.91
C THR A 701 -6.32 -14.48 17.35
N TYR A 702 -5.09 -14.98 17.54
CA TYR A 702 -4.52 -15.24 18.86
C TYR A 702 -4.06 -13.95 19.55
N LEU A 703 -4.60 -13.62 20.73
CA LEU A 703 -4.46 -12.31 21.37
C LEU A 703 -3.03 -11.93 21.82
N LYS A 704 -2.05 -12.83 21.62
CA LYS A 704 -0.64 -12.63 21.97
C LYS A 704 0.26 -12.88 20.75
N PRO A 705 1.47 -12.30 20.68
CA PRO A 705 2.37 -12.56 19.58
C PRO A 705 2.66 -14.06 19.39
N HIS A 706 2.42 -14.57 18.18
CA HIS A 706 2.77 -15.93 17.77
C HIS A 706 3.98 -15.91 16.83
N VAL A 707 4.97 -16.77 17.11
CA VAL A 707 6.19 -16.94 16.31
C VAL A 707 6.27 -18.37 15.76
N ALA A 708 5.98 -18.56 14.48
CA ALA A 708 6.24 -19.81 13.78
C ALA A 708 7.70 -19.85 13.28
N ILE A 709 8.41 -20.94 13.61
CA ILE A 709 9.77 -21.24 13.14
C ILE A 709 9.66 -22.38 12.12
N SER A 710 9.53 -22.03 10.85
CA SER A 710 9.22 -22.94 9.75
C SER A 710 10.48 -23.54 9.12
N ASP A 711 11.37 -24.10 9.93
CA ASP A 711 12.62 -24.75 9.47
C ASP A 711 12.32 -26.11 8.81
N GLY A 712 12.80 -26.32 7.57
CA GLY A 712 12.53 -27.54 6.82
C GLY A 712 11.16 -27.57 6.11
N VAL A 713 10.63 -28.78 5.91
CA VAL A 713 9.34 -28.98 5.22
C VAL A 713 8.19 -28.33 5.97
N THR A 714 7.40 -27.50 5.27
CA THR A 714 6.20 -26.80 5.76
C THR A 714 5.09 -26.91 4.69
N MET A 715 4.21 -27.91 4.78
CA MET A 715 3.24 -28.22 3.70
C MET A 715 1.82 -28.42 4.24
N GLY A 716 0.81 -28.07 3.44
CA GLY A 716 -0.63 -28.24 3.73
C GLY A 716 -1.06 -27.72 5.09
N GLY A 717 -1.70 -28.57 5.91
CA GLY A 717 -2.03 -28.24 7.30
C GLY A 717 -0.85 -27.70 8.14
N GLY A 718 0.40 -28.00 7.78
CA GLY A 718 1.61 -27.40 8.35
C GLY A 718 1.80 -25.92 8.01
N ALA A 719 1.43 -25.50 6.80
CA ALA A 719 1.31 -24.09 6.44
C ALA A 719 0.14 -23.42 7.19
N GLY A 720 -0.98 -24.13 7.36
CA GLY A 720 -2.12 -23.67 8.16
C GLY A 720 -1.78 -23.42 9.64
N ILE A 721 -0.94 -24.24 10.26
CA ILE A 721 -0.44 -24.01 11.64
C ILE A 721 0.84 -23.14 11.70
N SER A 722 1.05 -22.26 10.72
CA SER A 722 2.17 -21.30 10.75
C SER A 722 1.89 -19.95 10.09
N LEU A 723 1.21 -19.92 8.95
CA LEU A 723 0.98 -18.69 8.18
C LEU A 723 -0.07 -17.74 8.82
N PRO A 724 -1.20 -18.24 9.38
CA PRO A 724 -2.13 -17.47 10.21
C PRO A 724 -1.53 -17.16 11.59
N GLY A 725 -0.57 -16.24 11.64
CA GLY A 725 0.12 -15.85 12.85
C GLY A 725 1.02 -14.63 12.64
N MET A 726 1.41 -13.96 13.72
CA MET A 726 2.08 -12.65 13.65
C MET A 726 3.47 -12.72 12.98
N PHE A 727 4.35 -13.62 13.45
CA PHE A 727 5.71 -13.76 12.95
C PHE A 727 5.97 -15.14 12.34
N ARG A 728 6.59 -15.15 11.16
CA ARG A 728 6.95 -16.34 10.39
C ARG A 728 8.42 -16.25 10.02
N LEU A 729 9.24 -17.04 10.71
CA LEU A 729 10.68 -17.17 10.48
C LEU A 729 10.95 -18.38 9.60
N VAL A 730 11.57 -18.14 8.45
CA VAL A 730 12.01 -19.17 7.49
C VAL A 730 13.53 -19.19 7.36
N THR A 731 14.07 -20.28 6.82
CA THR A 731 15.51 -20.55 6.72
C THR A 731 15.90 -21.01 5.31
N ASP A 732 17.21 -21.20 5.10
CA ASP A 732 17.78 -21.87 3.92
C ASP A 732 17.26 -23.31 3.71
N LYS A 733 16.67 -23.93 4.75
CA LYS A 733 16.08 -25.27 4.70
C LYS A 733 14.58 -25.28 4.45
N THR A 734 13.90 -24.14 4.54
CA THR A 734 12.44 -24.09 4.41
C THR A 734 11.99 -24.54 3.01
N VAL A 735 11.06 -25.49 2.95
CA VAL A 735 10.41 -25.93 1.71
C VAL A 735 8.90 -25.88 1.91
N PHE A 736 8.26 -24.86 1.34
CA PHE A 736 6.83 -24.61 1.39
C PHE A 736 6.13 -25.14 0.14
N SER A 737 4.95 -25.77 0.28
CA SER A 737 4.14 -26.24 -0.86
C SER A 737 2.71 -26.64 -0.46
N HIS A 738 1.81 -26.61 -1.43
CA HIS A 738 0.43 -27.12 -1.33
C HIS A 738 0.22 -28.21 -2.40
N PRO A 739 0.60 -29.47 -2.09
CA PRO A 739 0.56 -30.59 -3.03
C PRO A 739 -0.81 -31.29 -3.14
N GLU A 740 -1.86 -30.75 -2.51
CA GLU A 740 -3.15 -31.41 -2.27
C GLU A 740 -3.90 -31.78 -3.55
N THR A 741 -3.87 -30.91 -4.57
CA THR A 741 -4.50 -31.18 -5.89
C THR A 741 -3.96 -32.45 -6.55
N GLN A 742 -2.71 -32.79 -6.25
CA GLN A 742 -2.04 -33.97 -6.74
C GLN A 742 -2.33 -35.23 -5.90
N MET A 743 -3.07 -35.09 -4.79
CA MET A 743 -3.52 -36.16 -3.88
C MET A 743 -5.05 -36.31 -3.88
N GLY A 744 -5.78 -35.68 -4.80
CA GLY A 744 -7.24 -35.73 -4.83
C GLY A 744 -7.93 -34.85 -3.77
N PHE A 745 -7.29 -33.75 -3.37
CA PHE A 745 -7.79 -32.85 -2.34
C PHE A 745 -7.57 -31.37 -2.71
N HIS A 746 -8.14 -30.44 -1.95
CA HIS A 746 -7.90 -29.01 -2.13
C HIS A 746 -6.84 -28.49 -1.12
N PRO A 747 -6.09 -27.43 -1.44
CA PRO A 747 -5.32 -26.68 -0.44
C PRO A 747 -6.25 -26.16 0.65
N ASP A 748 -5.90 -26.44 1.92
CA ASP A 748 -6.79 -26.32 3.07
C ASP A 748 -6.17 -25.52 4.23
N ALA A 749 -6.79 -25.55 5.41
CA ALA A 749 -6.26 -24.95 6.64
C ALA A 749 -5.89 -23.45 6.48
N GLY A 750 -6.75 -22.71 5.79
CA GLY A 750 -6.59 -21.29 5.47
C GLY A 750 -5.85 -21.00 4.16
N ALA A 751 -5.47 -22.01 3.36
CA ALA A 751 -4.74 -21.79 2.11
C ALA A 751 -5.46 -20.86 1.14
N SER A 752 -6.79 -20.94 1.03
CA SER A 752 -7.55 -20.01 0.19
C SER A 752 -7.56 -18.57 0.70
N PHE A 753 -7.27 -18.36 1.99
CA PHE A 753 -7.09 -17.04 2.57
C PHE A 753 -5.71 -16.44 2.26
N TYR A 754 -4.62 -17.16 2.55
CA TYR A 754 -3.26 -16.58 2.38
C TYR A 754 -2.69 -16.67 0.96
N LEU A 755 -3.00 -17.72 0.18
CA LEU A 755 -2.51 -17.82 -1.21
C LEU A 755 -3.17 -16.76 -2.11
N SER A 756 -4.47 -16.53 -1.96
CA SER A 756 -5.23 -15.55 -2.75
C SER A 756 -4.79 -14.10 -2.56
N ARG A 757 -4.07 -13.81 -1.47
CA ARG A 757 -3.50 -12.49 -1.13
C ARG A 757 -2.09 -12.27 -1.69
N LEU A 758 -1.49 -13.27 -2.33
CA LEU A 758 -0.18 -13.16 -2.97
C LEU A 758 -0.21 -12.24 -4.21
N PRO A 759 0.95 -11.71 -4.64
CA PRO A 759 1.03 -10.82 -5.78
C PRO A 759 0.45 -11.43 -7.07
N GLY A 760 -0.50 -10.73 -7.69
CA GLY A 760 -1.11 -11.13 -8.95
C GLY A 760 -1.82 -12.49 -8.85
N TYR A 761 -1.44 -13.42 -9.71
CA TYR A 761 -1.99 -14.78 -9.80
C TYR A 761 -1.04 -15.88 -9.29
N LEU A 762 -0.05 -15.51 -8.47
CA LEU A 762 0.88 -16.46 -7.85
C LEU A 762 0.18 -17.45 -6.90
N GLY A 763 -0.91 -17.03 -6.24
CA GLY A 763 -1.69 -17.89 -5.35
C GLY A 763 -2.29 -19.08 -6.09
N GLU A 764 -2.97 -18.82 -7.20
CA GLU A 764 -3.57 -19.83 -8.06
C GLU A 764 -2.51 -20.74 -8.71
N TYR A 765 -1.35 -20.20 -9.09
CA TYR A 765 -0.21 -21.03 -9.54
C TYR A 765 0.22 -22.06 -8.49
N LEU A 766 0.48 -21.59 -7.26
CA LEU A 766 0.97 -22.44 -6.17
C LEU A 766 -0.07 -23.49 -5.75
N ALA A 767 -1.34 -23.07 -5.64
CA ALA A 767 -2.46 -23.92 -5.25
C ALA A 767 -2.76 -25.01 -6.28
N LEU A 768 -2.79 -24.68 -7.58
CA LEU A 768 -3.13 -25.65 -8.62
C LEU A 768 -1.98 -26.59 -8.94
N THR A 769 -0.76 -26.07 -9.07
CA THR A 769 0.39 -26.87 -9.50
C THR A 769 1.07 -27.62 -8.36
N GLY A 770 0.89 -27.21 -7.10
CA GLY A 770 1.63 -27.73 -5.96
C GLY A 770 3.15 -27.60 -6.13
N ASP A 771 3.62 -26.45 -6.61
CA ASP A 771 5.06 -26.17 -6.66
C ASP A 771 5.64 -25.86 -5.29
N LYS A 772 6.98 -25.81 -5.21
CA LYS A 772 7.72 -25.56 -3.98
C LYS A 772 8.32 -24.16 -4.01
N LEU A 773 8.18 -23.44 -2.91
CA LEU A 773 8.97 -22.24 -2.64
C LEU A 773 10.02 -22.56 -1.58
N ASN A 774 11.22 -22.00 -1.75
CA ASN A 774 12.22 -21.97 -0.67
C ASN A 774 12.02 -20.76 0.26
N GLY A 775 12.75 -20.72 1.39
CA GLY A 775 12.64 -19.62 2.36
C GLY A 775 12.93 -18.22 1.80
N VAL A 776 13.84 -18.08 0.82
CA VAL A 776 14.15 -16.80 0.14
C VAL A 776 12.97 -16.34 -0.74
N GLU A 777 12.26 -17.28 -1.36
CA GLU A 777 11.06 -16.97 -2.15
C GLU A 777 9.87 -16.64 -1.24
N MET A 778 9.70 -17.33 -0.11
CA MET A 778 8.65 -17.01 0.86
C MET A 778 8.76 -15.60 1.43
N ILE A 779 9.96 -15.12 1.77
CA ILE A 779 10.15 -13.74 2.24
C ILE A 779 9.97 -12.73 1.10
N ALA A 780 10.35 -13.07 -0.13
CA ALA A 780 10.21 -12.19 -1.30
C ALA A 780 8.76 -12.07 -1.82
N CYS A 781 7.90 -13.07 -1.61
CA CYS A 781 6.48 -13.01 -1.97
C CYS A 781 5.53 -12.63 -0.81
N GLY A 782 6.05 -12.51 0.42
CA GLY A 782 5.29 -12.07 1.60
C GLY A 782 4.66 -13.17 2.44
N LEU A 783 4.92 -14.46 2.15
CA LEU A 783 4.49 -15.58 3.01
C LEU A 783 5.26 -15.63 4.34
N ALA A 784 6.54 -15.24 4.35
CA ALA A 784 7.34 -15.11 5.56
C ALA A 784 7.52 -13.65 5.96
N THR A 785 7.74 -13.38 7.25
CA THR A 785 8.07 -12.02 7.73
C THR A 785 9.55 -11.85 8.05
N HIS A 786 10.28 -12.94 8.32
CA HIS A 786 11.71 -12.93 8.60
C HIS A 786 12.41 -14.12 7.95
N TYR A 787 13.63 -13.91 7.46
CA TYR A 787 14.52 -14.95 6.95
C TYR A 787 15.85 -14.93 7.72
N SER A 788 16.36 -16.09 8.14
CA SER A 788 17.71 -16.22 8.72
C SER A 788 18.30 -17.59 8.45
N LEU A 789 19.61 -17.69 8.29
CA LEU A 789 20.29 -18.97 8.10
C LEU A 789 20.07 -19.91 9.30
N ASN A 790 19.78 -21.18 9.04
CA ASN A 790 19.55 -22.24 10.04
C ASN A 790 20.69 -22.34 11.06
N ALA A 791 21.93 -22.07 10.65
CA ALA A 791 23.10 -22.01 11.54
C ALA A 791 22.98 -20.99 12.69
N ARG A 792 22.11 -19.97 12.58
CA ARG A 792 21.82 -18.99 13.63
C ARG A 792 20.60 -19.34 14.49
N LEU A 793 19.82 -20.36 14.11
CA LEU A 793 18.50 -20.61 14.70
C LEU A 793 18.57 -20.85 16.22
N ALA A 794 19.58 -21.58 16.70
CA ALA A 794 19.81 -21.78 18.12
C ALA A 794 20.03 -20.46 18.90
N SER A 795 20.70 -19.47 18.29
CA SER A 795 20.90 -18.14 18.88
C SER A 795 19.61 -17.30 18.86
N ILE A 796 18.76 -17.48 17.86
CA ILE A 796 17.43 -16.84 17.79
C ILE A 796 16.51 -17.42 18.87
N GLU A 797 16.46 -18.75 19.02
CA GLU A 797 15.70 -19.40 20.08
C GLU A 797 16.20 -19.00 21.48
N GLU A 798 17.52 -18.95 21.69
CA GLU A 798 18.09 -18.48 22.96
C GLU A 798 17.75 -17.00 23.23
N ARG A 799 17.77 -16.14 22.19
CA ARG A 799 17.36 -14.74 22.29
C ARG A 799 15.89 -14.62 22.68
N LEU A 800 14.99 -15.32 22.00
CA LEU A 800 13.54 -15.32 22.27
C LEU A 800 13.24 -15.88 23.67
N GLY A 801 13.92 -16.95 24.09
CA GLY A 801 13.80 -17.51 25.44
C GLY A 801 14.27 -16.59 26.58
N LYS A 802 15.02 -15.54 26.27
CA LYS A 802 15.47 -14.50 27.22
C LYS A 802 14.59 -13.24 27.22
N LEU A 803 13.61 -13.13 26.31
CA LEU A 803 12.72 -11.97 26.28
C LEU A 803 11.72 -11.99 27.44
N ILE A 804 11.52 -10.82 28.05
CA ILE A 804 10.50 -10.53 29.06
C ILE A 804 9.62 -9.43 28.47
N THR A 805 8.69 -9.83 27.61
CA THR A 805 7.84 -8.91 26.86
C THR A 805 6.57 -9.62 26.35
N ASP A 806 5.54 -8.83 26.13
CA ASP A 806 4.28 -9.09 25.44
C ASP A 806 4.12 -8.20 24.18
N ASP A 807 5.02 -7.24 23.97
CA ASP A 807 5.00 -6.29 22.85
C ASP A 807 5.51 -6.94 21.53
N PRO A 808 4.68 -6.99 20.46
CA PRO A 808 5.11 -7.35 19.11
C PRO A 808 6.40 -6.67 18.64
N SER A 809 6.60 -5.38 18.96
CA SER A 809 7.71 -4.57 18.44
C SER A 809 9.07 -5.06 18.92
N VAL A 810 9.15 -5.54 20.17
CA VAL A 810 10.37 -6.09 20.79
C VAL A 810 10.73 -7.44 20.18
N ILE A 811 9.73 -8.25 19.85
CA ILE A 811 9.89 -9.55 19.18
C ILE A 811 10.33 -9.34 17.73
N GLN A 812 9.63 -8.47 16.97
CA GLN A 812 10.01 -8.09 15.61
C GLN A 812 11.45 -7.57 15.56
N THR A 813 11.81 -6.63 16.45
CA THR A 813 13.16 -6.07 16.51
C THR A 813 14.20 -7.15 16.85
N SER A 814 13.87 -8.11 17.73
CA SER A 814 14.76 -9.20 18.10
C SER A 814 14.92 -10.26 17.00
N LEU A 815 13.90 -10.48 16.15
CA LEU A 815 14.01 -11.34 14.95
C LEU A 815 14.81 -10.64 13.85
N ALA A 816 14.53 -9.36 13.59
CA ALA A 816 15.21 -8.57 12.57
C ALA A 816 16.73 -8.42 12.82
N GLN A 817 17.19 -8.48 14.08
CA GLN A 817 18.62 -8.48 14.44
C GLN A 817 19.41 -9.68 13.88
N TYR A 818 18.74 -10.78 13.51
CA TYR A 818 19.37 -11.96 12.91
C TYR A 818 19.00 -12.11 11.42
N GLY A 819 18.22 -11.17 10.87
CA GLY A 819 17.74 -11.22 9.49
C GLY A 819 18.86 -11.09 8.46
N ASP A 820 18.89 -11.99 7.50
CA ASP A 820 19.85 -11.94 6.38
C ASP A 820 19.21 -11.30 5.13
N LEU A 821 19.95 -10.39 4.48
CA LEU A 821 19.51 -9.79 3.21
C LEU A 821 19.68 -10.80 2.07
N VAL A 822 18.57 -11.30 1.55
CA VAL A 822 18.50 -12.30 0.48
C VAL A 822 17.66 -11.82 -0.68
N TYR A 823 17.94 -12.35 -1.87
CA TYR A 823 17.22 -12.07 -3.11
C TYR A 823 16.95 -13.38 -3.85
N PRO A 824 15.78 -13.57 -4.50
CA PRO A 824 15.51 -14.75 -5.30
C PRO A 824 16.57 -14.97 -6.40
N GLU A 825 16.90 -16.23 -6.65
CA GLU A 825 17.80 -16.60 -7.75
C GLU A 825 17.13 -16.41 -9.12
N ARG A 826 17.93 -16.27 -10.19
CA ARG A 826 17.42 -16.08 -11.57
C ARG A 826 16.44 -17.16 -12.05
N GLY A 827 16.51 -18.37 -11.49
CA GLY A 827 15.58 -19.46 -11.80
C GLY A 827 14.25 -19.43 -11.03
N SER A 828 14.10 -18.52 -10.06
CA SER A 828 12.91 -18.40 -9.21
C SER A 828 11.64 -18.13 -10.01
N VAL A 829 10.55 -18.75 -9.57
CA VAL A 829 9.20 -18.50 -10.08
C VAL A 829 8.77 -17.02 -9.92
N LEU A 830 9.37 -16.29 -8.97
CA LEU A 830 9.10 -14.86 -8.76
C LEU A 830 9.63 -13.96 -9.89
N HIS A 831 10.51 -14.46 -10.76
CA HIS A 831 10.88 -13.77 -12.01
C HIS A 831 9.92 -14.06 -13.17
N LYS A 832 8.96 -14.97 -13.00
CA LYS A 832 7.96 -15.36 -14.00
C LYS A 832 6.56 -14.78 -13.74
N ILE A 833 6.44 -13.85 -12.79
CA ILE A 833 5.16 -13.24 -12.40
C ILE A 833 4.39 -12.67 -13.60
N ASP A 834 5.02 -11.96 -14.53
CA ASP A 834 4.33 -11.44 -15.73
C ASP A 834 3.72 -12.56 -16.61
N THR A 835 4.30 -13.77 -16.62
CA THR A 835 3.80 -14.94 -17.35
C THR A 835 2.73 -15.69 -16.57
N ILE A 836 2.91 -15.83 -15.25
CA ILE A 836 1.87 -16.35 -14.33
C ILE A 836 0.61 -15.48 -14.44
N ASP A 837 0.78 -14.15 -14.46
CA ASP A 837 -0.30 -13.19 -14.59
C ASP A 837 -1.01 -13.18 -15.96
N ARG A 838 -0.41 -13.79 -17.00
CA ARG A 838 -1.10 -14.08 -18.26
C ARG A 838 -1.89 -15.38 -18.15
N CYS A 839 -1.22 -16.46 -17.75
CA CYS A 839 -1.80 -17.79 -17.87
C CYS A 839 -2.81 -18.11 -16.76
N PHE A 840 -2.55 -17.71 -15.52
CA PHE A 840 -3.39 -18.01 -14.36
C PHE A 840 -4.46 -16.94 -14.08
N SER A 841 -4.64 -15.96 -14.97
CA SER A 841 -5.70 -14.94 -14.87
C SER A 841 -7.06 -15.38 -15.41
N HIS A 842 -7.14 -16.50 -16.13
CA HIS A 842 -8.37 -17.01 -16.73
C HIS A 842 -9.36 -17.59 -15.69
N ASP A 843 -10.64 -17.69 -16.05
CA ASP A 843 -11.69 -18.07 -15.10
C ASP A 843 -11.84 -19.59 -14.91
N THR A 844 -11.40 -20.39 -15.89
CA THR A 844 -11.45 -21.87 -15.85
C THR A 844 -10.07 -22.53 -15.85
N VAL A 845 -9.98 -23.79 -15.41
CA VAL A 845 -8.71 -24.56 -15.40
C VAL A 845 -8.28 -24.89 -16.83
N GLU A 846 -9.25 -25.17 -17.69
CA GLU A 846 -9.09 -25.44 -19.12
C GLU A 846 -8.41 -24.28 -19.84
N GLU A 847 -8.91 -23.04 -19.68
CA GLU A 847 -8.27 -21.85 -20.26
C GLU A 847 -6.86 -21.59 -19.71
N ILE A 848 -6.60 -21.89 -18.42
CA ILE A 848 -5.25 -21.77 -17.83
C ILE A 848 -4.28 -22.76 -18.49
N ILE A 849 -4.75 -23.96 -18.82
CA ILE A 849 -3.97 -24.97 -19.55
C ILE A 849 -3.74 -24.52 -20.99
N ASP A 850 -4.77 -24.10 -21.72
CA ASP A 850 -4.65 -23.60 -23.10
C ASP A 850 -3.67 -22.41 -23.20
N ALA A 851 -3.75 -21.47 -22.25
CA ALA A 851 -2.84 -20.33 -22.17
C ALA A 851 -1.39 -20.76 -21.89
N LEU A 852 -1.18 -21.73 -21.00
CA LEU A 852 0.15 -22.30 -20.74
C LEU A 852 0.70 -23.10 -21.93
N GLU A 853 -0.13 -23.85 -22.67
CA GLU A 853 0.29 -24.60 -23.86
C GLU A 853 0.72 -23.66 -24.97
N LYS A 854 -0.03 -22.58 -25.18
CA LYS A 854 0.33 -21.51 -26.10
C LYS A 854 1.64 -20.81 -25.70
N GLU A 855 1.75 -20.36 -24.44
CA GLU A 855 2.97 -19.70 -23.93
C GLU A 855 4.19 -20.64 -24.00
N ALA A 856 4.03 -21.95 -23.73
CA ALA A 856 5.10 -22.94 -23.85
C ALA A 856 5.56 -23.14 -25.31
N ALA A 857 4.66 -23.01 -26.29
CA ALA A 857 4.97 -23.11 -27.71
C ALA A 857 5.61 -21.82 -28.27
N GLU A 858 5.19 -20.65 -27.79
CA GLU A 858 5.72 -19.34 -28.23
C GLU A 858 7.09 -19.02 -27.58
N SER A 859 7.26 -19.31 -26.29
CA SER A 859 8.45 -18.92 -25.51
C SER A 859 9.54 -20.00 -25.41
N TYR A 860 9.21 -21.26 -25.71
CA TYR A 860 10.02 -22.45 -25.43
C TYR A 860 10.37 -22.67 -23.93
N ASP A 861 9.75 -21.94 -22.99
CA ASP A 861 10.08 -21.99 -21.56
C ASP A 861 9.76 -23.35 -20.91
N GLU A 862 10.80 -24.04 -20.45
CA GLU A 862 10.70 -25.33 -19.74
C GLU A 862 9.86 -25.24 -18.45
N TRP A 863 9.74 -24.05 -17.82
CA TRP A 863 8.86 -23.89 -16.66
C TRP A 863 7.38 -24.01 -17.04
N CYS A 864 6.95 -23.51 -18.21
CA CYS A 864 5.57 -23.67 -18.66
C CYS A 864 5.25 -25.16 -18.89
N LYS A 865 6.18 -25.91 -19.49
CA LYS A 865 6.09 -27.37 -19.68
C LYS A 865 6.05 -28.12 -18.33
N ALA A 866 6.85 -27.69 -17.35
CA ALA A 866 6.85 -28.26 -16.01
C ALA A 866 5.55 -27.97 -15.23
N ALA A 867 4.96 -26.78 -15.39
CA ALA A 867 3.65 -26.43 -14.83
C ALA A 867 2.53 -27.29 -15.45
N LEU A 868 2.48 -27.36 -16.78
CA LEU A 868 1.54 -28.22 -17.52
C LEU A 868 1.62 -29.69 -17.09
N LYS A 869 2.84 -30.22 -16.93
CA LYS A 869 3.04 -31.60 -16.46
C LYS A 869 2.44 -31.84 -15.07
N LYS A 870 2.50 -30.86 -14.15
CA LYS A 870 1.89 -30.96 -12.81
C LYS A 870 0.36 -30.92 -12.88
N LEU A 871 -0.20 -29.99 -13.65
CA LEU A 871 -1.65 -29.88 -13.84
C LEU A 871 -2.23 -31.17 -14.46
N ARG A 872 -1.61 -31.69 -15.52
CA ARG A 872 -2.06 -32.91 -16.23
C ARG A 872 -1.97 -34.22 -15.42
N VAL A 873 -1.38 -34.21 -14.21
CA VAL A 873 -1.35 -35.39 -13.31
C VAL A 873 -2.07 -35.16 -11.98
N ALA A 874 -2.65 -33.97 -11.77
CA ALA A 874 -3.50 -33.67 -10.63
C ALA A 874 -4.95 -34.13 -10.87
N SER A 875 -5.72 -34.26 -9.79
CA SER A 875 -7.13 -34.65 -9.86
C SER A 875 -7.95 -33.57 -10.60
N PRO A 876 -8.71 -33.91 -11.66
CA PRO A 876 -9.48 -32.92 -12.42
C PRO A 876 -10.51 -32.18 -11.59
N ILE A 877 -11.25 -32.88 -10.72
CA ILE A 877 -12.21 -32.26 -9.80
C ILE A 877 -11.49 -31.36 -8.78
N SER A 878 -10.36 -31.83 -8.22
CA SER A 878 -9.58 -31.06 -7.24
C SER A 878 -9.02 -29.77 -7.82
N LEU A 879 -8.62 -29.75 -9.09
CA LEU A 879 -8.17 -28.52 -9.77
C LEU A 879 -9.31 -27.49 -9.88
N LYS A 880 -10.51 -27.90 -10.31
CA LYS A 880 -11.65 -26.96 -10.45
C LYS A 880 -12.14 -26.45 -9.09
N VAL A 881 -12.24 -27.33 -8.09
CA VAL A 881 -12.56 -26.97 -6.70
C VAL A 881 -11.50 -26.01 -6.13
N THR A 882 -10.22 -26.27 -6.39
CA THR A 882 -9.11 -25.41 -5.92
C THR A 882 -9.12 -24.03 -6.56
N LEU A 883 -9.25 -23.93 -7.90
CA LEU A 883 -9.29 -22.64 -8.59
C LEU A 883 -10.41 -21.76 -8.01
N ARG A 884 -11.61 -22.33 -7.86
CA ARG A 884 -12.75 -21.64 -7.24
C ARG A 884 -12.50 -21.26 -5.78
N SER A 885 -11.92 -22.17 -4.99
CA SER A 885 -11.57 -21.94 -3.58
C SER A 885 -10.64 -20.72 -3.41
N ILE A 886 -9.55 -20.64 -4.19
CA ILE A 886 -8.62 -19.49 -4.15
C ILE A 886 -9.29 -18.20 -4.65
N ARG A 887 -10.11 -18.28 -5.71
CA ARG A 887 -10.84 -17.13 -6.28
C ARG A 887 -11.84 -16.52 -5.29
N GLU A 888 -12.62 -17.35 -4.59
CA GLU A 888 -13.57 -16.91 -3.55
C GLU A 888 -12.81 -16.39 -2.30
N GLY A 889 -11.78 -17.12 -1.84
CA GLY A 889 -10.98 -16.76 -0.67
C GLY A 889 -10.20 -15.43 -0.79
N ARG A 890 -10.02 -14.91 -2.00
CA ARG A 890 -9.46 -13.57 -2.29
C ARG A 890 -10.29 -12.44 -1.70
N PHE A 891 -11.58 -12.70 -1.44
CA PHE A 891 -12.60 -11.71 -1.07
C PHE A 891 -13.25 -11.99 0.29
N GLU A 892 -12.86 -13.07 0.94
CA GLU A 892 -13.39 -13.54 2.22
C GLU A 892 -12.40 -13.29 3.37
N THR A 893 -12.93 -13.20 4.60
CA THR A 893 -12.14 -13.23 5.84
C THR A 893 -11.67 -14.64 6.18
N LEU A 894 -10.69 -14.77 7.09
CA LEU A 894 -10.13 -16.09 7.47
C LEU A 894 -11.21 -17.07 7.97
N HIS A 895 -12.20 -16.60 8.73
CA HIS A 895 -13.27 -17.48 9.25
C HIS A 895 -14.21 -17.96 8.14
N GLN A 896 -14.49 -17.12 7.13
CA GLN A 896 -15.29 -17.49 5.96
C GLN A 896 -14.53 -18.51 5.09
N CYS A 897 -13.23 -18.28 4.84
CA CYS A 897 -12.38 -19.24 4.13
C CYS A 897 -12.34 -20.59 4.84
N LEU A 898 -12.12 -20.62 6.16
CA LEU A 898 -12.08 -21.87 6.94
C LEU A 898 -13.44 -22.59 6.98
N ALA A 899 -14.55 -21.87 7.09
CA ALA A 899 -15.89 -22.46 7.06
C ALA A 899 -16.26 -23.00 5.67
N ARG A 900 -15.81 -22.36 4.58
CA ARG A 900 -15.93 -22.88 3.22
C ARG A 900 -15.04 -24.09 3.00
N GLU A 901 -13.76 -24.01 3.36
CA GLU A 901 -12.80 -25.12 3.29
C GLU A 901 -13.26 -26.34 4.10
N TYR A 902 -13.95 -26.15 5.23
CA TYR A 902 -14.59 -27.24 5.98
C TYR A 902 -15.60 -28.03 5.13
N ARG A 903 -16.50 -27.35 4.40
CA ARG A 903 -17.43 -28.00 3.46
C ARG A 903 -16.68 -28.73 2.35
N LEU A 904 -15.68 -28.07 1.75
CA LEU A 904 -14.86 -28.66 0.68
C LEU A 904 -14.17 -29.95 1.16
N SER A 905 -13.63 -29.94 2.39
CA SER A 905 -12.93 -31.07 2.99
C SER A 905 -13.88 -32.21 3.36
N LEU A 906 -15.02 -31.92 4.00
CA LEU A 906 -16.00 -32.93 4.36
C LEU A 906 -16.61 -33.59 3.12
N ASN A 907 -17.02 -32.80 2.13
CA ASN A 907 -17.51 -33.33 0.85
C ASN A 907 -16.41 -34.11 0.12
N GLY A 908 -15.16 -33.67 0.17
CA GLY A 908 -14.01 -34.36 -0.43
C GLY A 908 -13.68 -35.73 0.18
N VAL A 909 -13.90 -35.93 1.49
CA VAL A 909 -13.72 -37.25 2.13
C VAL A 909 -14.99 -38.11 2.17
N SER A 910 -16.15 -37.56 1.80
CA SER A 910 -17.46 -38.23 1.90
C SER A 910 -17.68 -39.35 0.87
N LYS A 911 -16.84 -39.43 -0.18
CA LYS A 911 -17.05 -40.23 -1.41
C LYS A 911 -18.37 -39.96 -2.15
N ARG A 912 -19.11 -38.87 -1.84
CA ARG A 912 -20.40 -38.52 -2.48
C ARG A 912 -20.26 -38.11 -3.97
N VAL A 913 -19.09 -37.61 -4.39
CA VAL A 913 -18.83 -37.09 -5.75
C VAL A 913 -17.66 -37.79 -6.44
N SER A 914 -16.60 -38.13 -5.69
CA SER A 914 -15.36 -38.73 -6.19
C SER A 914 -14.66 -39.45 -5.04
N ASP A 915 -13.83 -40.47 -5.35
CA ASP A 915 -12.93 -41.13 -4.39
C ASP A 915 -11.46 -40.72 -4.57
N ASP A 916 -11.21 -39.63 -5.31
CA ASP A 916 -9.87 -39.13 -5.66
C ASP A 916 -8.97 -38.94 -4.44
N PHE A 917 -9.51 -38.56 -3.27
CA PHE A 917 -8.71 -38.43 -2.04
C PHE A 917 -8.07 -39.76 -1.62
N CYS A 918 -8.85 -40.85 -1.61
CA CYS A 918 -8.34 -42.16 -1.21
C CYS A 918 -7.36 -42.70 -2.26
N GLU A 919 -7.68 -42.56 -3.55
CA GLU A 919 -6.82 -43.01 -4.65
C GLU A 919 -5.50 -42.21 -4.72
N GLY A 920 -5.56 -40.90 -4.50
CA GLY A 920 -4.39 -40.02 -4.46
C GLY A 920 -3.47 -40.30 -3.27
N VAL A 921 -4.03 -40.56 -2.09
CA VAL A 921 -3.27 -41.01 -0.91
C VAL A 921 -2.68 -42.41 -1.13
N ARG A 922 -3.45 -43.35 -1.70
CA ARG A 922 -2.98 -44.70 -2.06
C ARG A 922 -1.77 -44.62 -3.00
N ALA A 923 -1.93 -43.97 -4.13
CA ALA A 923 -0.93 -43.87 -5.19
C ALA A 923 0.37 -43.18 -4.74
N ARG A 924 0.31 -42.25 -3.78
CA ARG A 924 1.47 -41.42 -3.37
C ARG A 924 2.12 -41.79 -2.05
N LEU A 925 1.37 -42.35 -1.10
CA LEU A 925 1.84 -42.50 0.29
C LEU A 925 1.70 -43.92 0.83
N VAL A 926 0.76 -44.72 0.32
CA VAL A 926 0.63 -46.14 0.67
C VAL A 926 1.46 -46.99 -0.30
N ASP A 927 0.99 -47.16 -1.54
CA ASP A 927 1.56 -48.05 -2.55
C ASP A 927 2.75 -47.41 -3.29
N LYS A 928 2.73 -46.08 -3.44
CA LYS A 928 3.81 -45.26 -4.05
C LYS A 928 4.09 -45.64 -5.52
N ASP A 929 3.05 -45.99 -6.27
CA ASP A 929 3.12 -46.17 -7.73
C ASP A 929 3.19 -44.83 -8.50
N PHE A 930 2.77 -43.74 -7.87
CA PHE A 930 2.60 -42.40 -8.46
C PHE A 930 1.69 -42.38 -9.70
N ALA A 931 0.76 -43.35 -9.81
CA ALA A 931 -0.15 -43.55 -10.94
C ALA A 931 -1.62 -43.58 -10.49
N PRO A 932 -2.14 -42.50 -9.90
CA PRO A 932 -3.54 -42.42 -9.46
C PRO A 932 -4.52 -42.50 -10.63
N LYS A 933 -5.63 -43.20 -10.42
CA LYS A 933 -6.74 -43.37 -11.36
C LYS A 933 -7.90 -42.45 -10.98
N TRP A 934 -7.80 -41.18 -11.36
CA TRP A 934 -8.81 -40.18 -11.03
C TRP A 934 -10.19 -40.53 -11.61
N ASP A 935 -11.24 -40.24 -10.85
CA ASP A 935 -12.65 -40.36 -11.23
C ASP A 935 -13.41 -39.09 -10.79
N PRO A 936 -13.79 -38.19 -11.71
CA PRO A 936 -13.71 -38.32 -13.17
C PRO A 936 -12.28 -38.20 -13.74
N PRO A 937 -11.96 -38.91 -14.84
CA PRO A 937 -10.59 -39.03 -15.34
C PRO A 937 -10.08 -37.84 -16.16
N SER A 938 -10.94 -36.90 -16.56
CA SER A 938 -10.54 -35.70 -17.31
C SER A 938 -11.31 -34.45 -16.90
N LEU A 939 -10.75 -33.27 -17.19
CA LEU A 939 -11.41 -31.97 -16.91
C LEU A 939 -12.75 -31.82 -17.66
N ALA A 940 -12.88 -32.39 -18.85
CA ALA A 940 -14.11 -32.31 -19.65
C ALA A 940 -15.26 -33.13 -19.03
N GLU A 941 -14.95 -34.16 -18.23
CA GLU A 941 -15.92 -34.99 -17.53
C GLU A 941 -16.30 -34.43 -16.15
N VAL A 942 -15.55 -33.45 -15.61
CA VAL A 942 -15.95 -32.70 -14.41
C VAL A 942 -17.07 -31.71 -14.77
N SER A 943 -18.30 -32.09 -14.47
CA SER A 943 -19.49 -31.24 -14.61
C SER A 943 -19.48 -30.06 -13.63
N LYS A 944 -20.34 -29.07 -13.85
CA LYS A 944 -20.47 -27.93 -12.92
C LYS A 944 -21.09 -28.37 -11.60
N ASP A 945 -22.11 -29.21 -11.65
CA ASP A 945 -22.79 -29.81 -10.50
C ASP A 945 -21.85 -30.62 -9.60
N MET A 946 -20.91 -31.40 -10.16
CA MET A 946 -19.84 -32.03 -9.35
C MET A 946 -19.04 -31.01 -8.55
N VAL A 947 -18.67 -29.87 -9.15
CA VAL A 947 -17.94 -28.80 -8.44
C VAL A 947 -18.84 -28.09 -7.42
N ASP A 948 -20.07 -27.73 -7.80
CA ASP A 948 -21.03 -27.07 -6.92
C ASP A 948 -21.34 -27.92 -5.66
N CYS A 949 -21.41 -29.24 -5.80
CA CYS A 949 -21.61 -30.19 -4.68
C CYS A 949 -20.56 -30.07 -3.56
N TYR A 950 -19.30 -29.72 -3.85
CA TYR A 950 -18.30 -29.50 -2.79
C TYR A 950 -18.61 -28.24 -1.97
N PHE A 951 -19.24 -27.22 -2.58
CA PHE A 951 -19.50 -25.90 -2.00
C PHE A 951 -20.90 -25.78 -1.36
N TYR A 952 -21.78 -26.76 -1.57
CA TYR A 952 -23.07 -26.84 -0.89
C TYR A 952 -22.89 -26.92 0.62
N ARG A 953 -23.89 -26.43 1.36
CA ARG A 953 -23.98 -26.62 2.81
C ARG A 953 -24.05 -28.11 3.13
N LEU A 954 -23.56 -28.44 4.31
CA LEU A 954 -23.81 -29.74 4.92
C LEU A 954 -25.31 -29.91 5.20
N ASP A 955 -25.78 -31.15 5.32
CA ASP A 955 -27.21 -31.42 5.52
C ASP A 955 -27.70 -31.06 6.94
N GLU A 956 -29.02 -31.04 7.18
CA GLU A 956 -29.60 -30.52 8.45
C GLU A 956 -29.17 -31.29 9.72
N LEU A 957 -28.48 -32.42 9.57
CA LEU A 957 -27.91 -33.22 10.65
C LEU A 957 -26.41 -32.96 10.88
N GLU A 958 -25.73 -32.26 9.96
CA GLU A 958 -24.30 -31.97 10.00
C GLU A 958 -24.05 -30.47 10.26
N PRO A 959 -23.53 -30.09 11.45
CA PRO A 959 -23.32 -28.69 11.78
C PRO A 959 -22.17 -28.04 10.97
N GLU A 960 -22.42 -26.80 10.55
CA GLU A 960 -21.42 -25.89 9.98
C GLU A 960 -20.26 -25.60 10.96
N LEU A 961 -19.11 -25.13 10.46
CA LEU A 961 -17.95 -24.83 11.30
C LEU A 961 -18.18 -23.61 12.20
N GLU A 962 -18.66 -23.84 13.42
CA GLU A 962 -18.83 -22.79 14.43
C GLU A 962 -17.47 -22.21 14.88
N LEU A 963 -17.28 -20.91 14.67
CA LEU A 963 -16.10 -20.15 15.09
C LEU A 963 -16.51 -18.93 15.93
N PRO A 964 -15.77 -18.56 17.00
CA PRO A 964 -16.13 -17.46 17.90
C PRO A 964 -15.81 -16.06 17.31
N THR A 965 -16.50 -15.72 16.22
CA THR A 965 -16.26 -14.50 15.41
C THR A 965 -16.63 -13.19 16.11
N ALA A 966 -17.64 -13.20 16.99
CA ALA A 966 -18.11 -12.00 17.70
C ALA A 966 -17.12 -11.43 18.74
N LEU A 967 -15.95 -12.05 18.92
CA LEU A 967 -14.98 -11.73 19.97
C LEU A 967 -13.55 -11.50 19.44
N ARG A 968 -13.27 -11.76 18.14
CA ARG A 968 -11.90 -11.98 17.64
C ARG A 968 -11.72 -11.57 16.17
N GLU A 969 -10.74 -10.71 15.90
CA GLU A 969 -10.30 -10.33 14.54
C GLU A 969 -8.94 -10.97 14.17
N PRO A 970 -8.68 -11.28 12.88
CA PRO A 970 -7.41 -11.89 12.44
C PRO A 970 -6.30 -10.86 12.15
N TYR A 971 -5.04 -11.30 12.26
CA TYR A 971 -3.84 -10.46 12.07
C TYR A 971 -3.35 -10.30 10.60
N MET A 972 -4.16 -10.65 9.59
CA MET A 972 -3.79 -10.63 8.16
C MET A 972 -4.95 -10.18 7.26
#